data_AF-A0A258NPC6-F1
#
_entry.id   AF-A0A258NPC6-F1
#
_cell.length_a   1.000
_cell.length_b   1.000
_cell.length_c   1.000
_cell.angle_alpha   90.00
_cell.angle_beta   90.00
_cell.angle_gamma   90.00
#
_symmetry.space_group_name_H-M   'P 1'
#
loop_
_entity.id
_entity.type
_entity.pdbx_description
1 polymer ?
#
loop_
_entity_poly.entity_id
_entity_poly.type
_entity_poly.pdbx_seq_one_letter_code
_entity_poly.pdbx_strand_id
1 'polypeptide(L)'
;MIKLALAYPLRFQERQESLWLKNFRDGLDRQKLQVELAHSGSRIRPANIAYNARLQKRLEDQPDAMKWLIKTRGYSPEIIKYFRLGLTEAYVPKGQSEPLTENALAAPLLDRTGQFLGKYVNYAIPGVTEDNRDPPRKAWSAGVPRAYYSCKVTDAYTALFVCDGPKDMWAICTAIAGTELSKRLLIVTSTNGGGAFPQEWRSPGFWDSWGCVYLGHDCDVPHPKTGKSAGDEHAKAIARLSYREMRRVWPVGHKDWNDFFLAGKSAMDFERLLLESFPLDLRALEEADVNKGLGYNAANPVSIAGTFHGGYLYEVVTLLYAELDMDSSQRVERYRTVVIRSDRTQHVATDMPAPKGTPAHQIVKRLWPDGTLIDAEPKASLYATWKWSSIQDYLNGRSKVQNLSNLVWRIRQHLAATVWLPFDDDFMLLACAIAASYVQSTFDAVPLILVTGARDSGKSQLGNAISEVACNSPPPVGQVSAATIARIIDMTRGFMVMDDLESIANKSNGDAQFDDLIQNLKLSYKKTTATKYVTNMKTGKVEKLNFFGMKLINNTQGVDSILGSRMFTITTRAMPEGTSLSQEKRLTPDERDELRNDLHTWAFCEVGKVVQMYAMIFPNRSTRSEEISAPLRVIAELSGDKEIQSALQRVFERQVKLDAKPETAEDILHEALESILEDGVVKWGQVRAAVCVTEVIMRMSLFADRNFGKSRTTDLSYIESPEWVGRQLRQRYAEPRSPPLRIRLYGKFLRGCQLSDEFVEKTLTKSGLLEAKTSRSVELRDFCKRCAGCEYAGICEMRAERVKTEKLE
;
A
#
# COMPACT_ATOMS: atom_id res chain seq x y z
N MET A 1 24.00 -45.76 -39.03
CA MET A 1 24.10 -44.55 -38.17
C MET A 1 22.86 -44.31 -37.30
N ILE A 2 22.13 -45.35 -36.85
CA ILE A 2 21.02 -45.25 -35.88
C ILE A 2 21.20 -46.31 -34.77
N LYS A 3 22.44 -46.52 -34.32
CA LYS A 3 22.76 -47.40 -33.18
C LYS A 3 23.67 -46.76 -32.12
N LEU A 4 24.02 -45.48 -32.29
CA LEU A 4 24.88 -44.73 -31.36
C LEU A 4 24.12 -43.73 -30.47
N ALA A 5 22.81 -43.56 -30.66
CA ALA A 5 22.01 -42.55 -29.93
C ALA A 5 21.22 -43.10 -28.71
N LEU A 6 21.18 -44.42 -28.49
CA LEU A 6 20.36 -45.02 -27.42
C LEU A 6 21.14 -45.46 -26.17
N ALA A 7 22.47 -45.28 -26.14
CA ALA A 7 23.31 -45.69 -25.01
C ALA A 7 23.79 -44.54 -24.10
N TYR A 8 23.48 -43.28 -24.45
CA TYR A 8 23.95 -42.10 -23.72
C TYR A 8 23.08 -41.58 -22.56
N PRO A 9 21.74 -41.82 -22.48
CA PRO A 9 20.97 -41.29 -21.35
C PRO A 9 21.16 -42.08 -20.05
N LEU A 10 21.36 -43.40 -20.14
CA LEU A 10 21.39 -44.28 -18.95
C LEU A 10 22.69 -44.19 -18.16
N ARG A 11 23.85 -44.07 -18.82
CA ARG A 11 25.16 -43.93 -18.13
C ARG A 11 25.38 -42.56 -17.49
N PHE A 12 24.64 -41.54 -17.92
CA PHE A 12 24.73 -40.19 -17.34
C PHE A 12 23.86 -40.06 -16.07
N GLN A 13 22.66 -40.68 -16.06
CA GLN A 13 21.81 -40.76 -14.88
C GLN A 13 22.43 -41.62 -13.76
N GLU A 14 22.98 -42.81 -14.06
CA GLU A 14 23.65 -43.64 -13.04
C GLU A 14 24.91 -42.98 -12.46
N ARG A 15 25.66 -42.22 -13.28
CA ARG A 15 26.79 -41.41 -12.78
C ARG A 15 26.34 -40.24 -11.94
N GLN A 16 25.23 -39.57 -12.26
CA GLN A 16 24.71 -38.47 -11.44
C GLN A 16 24.06 -38.95 -10.15
N GLU A 17 23.32 -40.06 -10.16
CA GLU A 17 22.75 -40.65 -8.94
C GLU A 17 23.85 -41.22 -8.03
N SER A 18 24.90 -41.85 -8.58
CA SER A 18 26.03 -42.29 -7.76
C SER A 18 26.88 -41.13 -7.24
N LEU A 19 27.06 -40.04 -7.99
CA LEU A 19 27.71 -38.82 -7.47
C LEU A 19 26.84 -38.11 -6.44
N TRP A 20 25.52 -38.10 -6.62
CA TRP A 20 24.58 -37.49 -5.69
C TRP A 20 24.47 -38.30 -4.41
N LEU A 21 24.34 -39.64 -4.47
CA LEU A 21 24.38 -40.52 -3.30
C LEU A 21 25.74 -40.50 -2.59
N LYS A 22 26.85 -40.35 -3.32
CA LYS A 22 28.18 -40.19 -2.73
C LYS A 22 28.37 -38.81 -2.11
N ASN A 23 27.89 -37.74 -2.74
CA ASN A 23 27.89 -36.38 -2.16
C ASN A 23 26.87 -36.22 -1.02
N PHE A 24 25.79 -37.00 -1.02
CA PHE A 24 24.78 -37.04 0.04
C PHE A 24 25.27 -37.87 1.22
N ARG A 25 25.98 -38.99 1.00
CA ARG A 25 26.69 -39.74 2.04
C ARG A 25 27.89 -38.97 2.59
N ASP A 26 28.72 -38.38 1.73
CA ASP A 26 29.83 -37.51 2.14
C ASP A 26 29.31 -36.22 2.81
N GLY A 27 28.10 -35.77 2.46
CA GLY A 27 27.37 -34.66 3.09
C GLY A 27 26.77 -35.03 4.44
N LEU A 28 26.25 -36.26 4.59
CA LEU A 28 25.74 -36.82 5.85
C LEU A 28 26.87 -37.23 6.80
N ASP A 29 28.00 -37.72 6.28
CA ASP A 29 29.21 -38.00 7.05
C ASP A 29 29.94 -36.69 7.37
N ARG A 30 29.91 -35.67 6.52
CA ARG A 30 30.34 -34.31 6.91
C ARG A 30 29.38 -33.63 7.86
N GLN A 31 28.08 -33.89 7.82
CA GLN A 31 27.13 -33.41 8.84
C GLN A 31 27.26 -34.19 10.14
N LYS A 32 27.53 -35.50 10.11
CA LYS A 32 27.85 -36.29 11.32
C LYS A 32 29.21 -35.91 11.89
N LEU A 33 30.24 -35.73 11.06
CA LEU A 33 31.53 -35.18 11.49
C LEU A 33 31.41 -33.72 11.91
N GLN A 34 30.58 -32.87 11.30
CA GLN A 34 30.35 -31.49 11.75
C GLN A 34 29.45 -31.42 12.98
N VAL A 35 28.57 -32.39 13.22
CA VAL A 35 27.79 -32.50 14.47
C VAL A 35 28.67 -33.08 15.58
N GLU A 36 29.54 -34.05 15.30
CA GLU A 36 30.55 -34.56 16.23
C GLU A 36 31.69 -33.54 16.47
N LEU A 37 32.08 -32.75 15.48
CA LEU A 37 32.99 -31.60 15.61
C LEU A 37 32.28 -30.37 16.22
N ALA A 38 30.97 -30.20 16.08
CA ALA A 38 30.20 -29.14 16.77
C ALA A 38 30.02 -29.44 18.26
N HIS A 39 30.11 -30.70 18.68
CA HIS A 39 30.24 -31.09 20.08
C HIS A 39 31.68 -30.91 20.63
N SER A 40 32.64 -30.48 19.80
CA SER A 40 34.03 -30.23 20.21
C SER A 40 34.31 -28.78 20.66
N GLY A 41 33.28 -28.05 21.12
CA GLY A 41 33.52 -26.90 21.99
C GLY A 41 34.05 -27.42 23.32
N SER A 42 35.37 -27.40 23.54
CA SER A 42 36.07 -27.83 24.77
C SER A 42 35.13 -27.89 25.99
N ARG A 43 34.75 -29.09 26.45
CA ARG A 43 33.87 -29.26 27.62
C ARG A 43 34.43 -28.43 28.77
N ILE A 44 33.71 -27.37 29.15
CA ILE A 44 34.10 -26.54 30.29
C ILE A 44 33.96 -27.42 31.52
N ARG A 45 35.02 -27.52 32.31
CA ARG A 45 35.01 -28.34 33.52
C ARG A 45 34.00 -27.77 34.52
N PRO A 46 33.38 -28.60 35.37
CA PRO A 46 32.58 -28.11 36.48
C PRO A 46 33.36 -27.13 37.35
N ALA A 47 32.65 -26.18 37.97
CA ALA A 47 33.27 -25.19 38.83
C ALA A 47 33.92 -25.87 40.04
N ASN A 48 35.15 -25.50 40.36
CA ASN A 48 35.84 -26.05 41.52
C ASN A 48 35.16 -25.55 42.80
N ILE A 49 34.63 -26.47 43.61
CA ILE A 49 33.87 -26.15 44.83
C ILE A 49 34.76 -25.45 45.86
N ALA A 50 35.97 -25.95 46.08
CA ALA A 50 36.90 -25.37 47.05
C ALA A 50 37.37 -23.97 46.62
N TYR A 51 37.59 -23.77 45.32
CA TYR A 51 37.93 -22.44 44.78
C TYR A 51 36.77 -21.45 44.99
N ASN A 52 35.54 -21.82 44.62
CA ASN A 52 34.37 -20.97 44.83
C ASN A 52 34.15 -20.63 46.29
N ALA A 53 34.28 -21.61 47.20
CA ALA A 53 34.15 -21.36 48.63
C ALA A 53 35.14 -20.31 49.15
N ARG A 54 36.37 -20.27 48.60
CA ARG A 54 37.34 -19.21 48.92
C ARG A 54 36.88 -17.85 48.40
N LEU A 55 36.37 -17.77 47.17
CA LEU A 55 35.88 -16.49 46.62
C LEU A 55 34.67 -15.97 47.42
N GLN A 56 33.76 -16.85 47.83
CA GLN A 56 32.61 -16.50 48.65
C GLN A 56 33.04 -16.00 50.03
N LYS A 57 33.98 -16.71 50.67
CA LYS A 57 34.55 -16.27 51.95
C LYS A 57 35.20 -14.89 51.83
N ARG A 58 35.96 -14.63 50.76
CA ARG A 58 36.53 -13.29 50.49
C ARG A 58 35.47 -12.21 50.35
N LEU A 59 34.30 -12.53 49.78
CA LEU A 59 33.18 -11.58 49.68
C LEU A 59 32.52 -11.34 51.05
N GLU A 60 32.38 -12.38 51.86
CA GLU A 60 31.85 -12.28 53.24
C GLU A 60 32.79 -11.45 54.14
N ASP A 61 34.10 -11.65 54.00
CA ASP A 61 35.15 -10.94 54.75
C ASP A 61 35.39 -9.50 54.25
N GLN A 62 34.67 -9.04 53.20
CA GLN A 62 34.80 -7.69 52.64
C GLN A 62 33.47 -6.89 52.78
N PRO A 63 33.29 -6.15 53.89
CA PRO A 63 32.02 -5.48 54.20
C PRO A 63 31.55 -4.47 53.15
N ASP A 64 32.47 -3.76 52.50
CA ASP A 64 32.13 -2.75 51.49
C ASP A 64 31.56 -3.38 50.22
N ALA A 65 32.09 -4.54 49.82
CA ALA A 65 31.55 -5.29 48.69
C ALA A 65 30.14 -5.81 49.00
N MET A 66 29.93 -6.36 50.20
CA MET A 66 28.63 -6.86 50.63
C MET A 66 27.60 -5.74 50.74
N LYS A 67 28.00 -4.58 51.31
CA LYS A 67 27.17 -3.38 51.37
C LYS A 67 26.77 -2.91 49.98
N TRP A 68 27.69 -2.90 49.02
CA TRP A 68 27.38 -2.53 47.64
C TRP A 68 26.36 -3.47 47.00
N LEU A 69 26.50 -4.79 47.16
CA LEU A 69 25.54 -5.76 46.61
C LEU A 69 24.14 -5.62 47.20
N ILE A 70 24.03 -5.46 48.52
CA ILE A 70 22.73 -5.44 49.21
C ILE A 70 22.10 -4.04 49.15
N LYS A 71 22.84 -2.99 49.49
CA LYS A 71 22.30 -1.63 49.64
C LYS A 71 22.30 -0.83 48.34
N THR A 72 23.30 -1.03 47.47
CA THR A 72 23.40 -0.28 46.21
C THR A 72 22.76 -1.03 45.04
N ARG A 73 22.87 -2.37 45.01
CA ARG A 73 22.32 -3.20 43.93
C ARG A 73 21.02 -3.92 44.29
N GLY A 74 20.60 -3.88 45.55
CA GLY A 74 19.31 -4.45 45.98
C GLY A 74 19.23 -5.97 45.90
N TYR A 75 20.35 -6.69 45.80
CA TYR A 75 20.33 -8.16 45.73
C TYR A 75 20.04 -8.77 47.10
N SER A 76 19.23 -9.83 47.12
CA SER A 76 18.98 -10.56 48.37
C SER A 76 20.15 -11.49 48.75
N PRO A 77 20.41 -11.72 50.05
CA PRO A 77 21.42 -12.68 50.50
C PRO A 77 21.24 -14.07 49.90
N GLU A 78 20.00 -14.50 49.68
CA GLU A 78 19.65 -15.78 49.07
C GLU A 78 20.14 -15.87 47.63
N ILE A 79 19.98 -14.81 46.83
CA ILE A 79 20.43 -14.74 45.43
C ILE A 79 21.96 -14.67 45.35
N ILE A 80 22.60 -13.89 46.24
CA ILE A 80 24.08 -13.82 46.35
C ILE A 80 24.65 -15.22 46.59
N LYS A 81 24.05 -15.96 47.53
CA LYS A 81 24.45 -17.34 47.87
C LYS A 81 24.15 -18.32 46.73
N TYR A 82 22.95 -18.24 46.14
CA TYR A 82 22.49 -19.15 45.10
C TYR A 82 23.40 -19.10 43.87
N PHE A 83 23.73 -17.91 43.36
CA PHE A 83 24.62 -17.75 42.21
C PHE A 83 26.11 -17.85 42.54
N ARG A 84 26.45 -18.13 43.81
CA ARG A 84 27.82 -18.27 44.30
C ARG A 84 28.71 -17.06 44.01
N LEU A 85 28.16 -15.86 44.23
CA LEU A 85 28.92 -14.62 44.09
C LEU A 85 30.10 -14.61 45.06
N GLY A 86 31.27 -14.19 44.59
CA GLY A 86 32.49 -14.09 45.39
C GLY A 86 33.43 -12.98 44.89
N LEU A 87 34.56 -12.78 45.56
CA LEU A 87 35.60 -11.85 45.12
C LEU A 87 36.83 -12.60 44.60
N THR A 88 37.31 -12.21 43.42
CA THR A 88 38.52 -12.77 42.80
C THR A 88 39.77 -12.60 43.67
N GLU A 89 40.65 -13.60 43.62
CA GLU A 89 42.03 -13.50 44.10
C GLU A 89 42.86 -12.62 43.15
N ALA A 90 44.00 -12.11 43.61
CA ALA A 90 44.93 -11.35 42.78
C ALA A 90 45.37 -12.15 41.55
N TYR A 91 45.06 -11.65 40.36
CA TYR A 91 45.43 -12.29 39.10
C TYR A 91 46.67 -11.64 38.51
N VAL A 92 47.79 -12.37 38.51
CA VAL A 92 49.06 -11.94 37.92
C VAL A 92 49.27 -12.67 36.58
N PRO A 93 49.23 -11.96 35.43
CA PRO A 93 49.52 -12.56 34.13
C PRO A 93 50.95 -13.12 34.07
N LYS A 94 51.13 -14.18 33.28
CA LYS A 94 52.44 -14.80 33.10
C LYS A 94 53.43 -13.77 32.50
N GLY A 95 54.51 -13.48 33.23
CA GLY A 95 55.54 -12.52 32.81
C GLY A 95 55.37 -11.11 33.40
N GLN A 96 54.43 -10.89 34.31
CA GLN A 96 54.27 -9.64 35.06
C GLN A 96 54.52 -9.88 36.56
N SER A 97 54.99 -8.86 37.28
CA SER A 97 55.23 -8.89 38.73
C SER A 97 54.07 -8.35 39.56
N GLU A 98 53.18 -7.57 38.94
CA GLU A 98 52.05 -6.91 39.62
C GLU A 98 50.71 -7.57 39.23
N PRO A 99 49.73 -7.62 40.14
CA PRO A 99 48.38 -8.08 39.82
C PRO A 99 47.74 -7.20 38.76
N LEU A 100 47.18 -7.83 37.73
CA LEU A 100 46.38 -7.14 36.72
C LEU A 100 44.99 -6.79 37.27
N THR A 101 44.40 -7.68 38.06
CA THR A 101 43.10 -7.46 38.71
C THR A 101 43.02 -8.16 40.06
N GLU A 102 42.39 -7.54 41.05
CA GLU A 102 42.06 -8.14 42.34
C GLU A 102 40.68 -7.66 42.84
N ASN A 103 40.00 -8.45 43.67
CA ASN A 103 38.74 -8.07 44.34
C ASN A 103 37.60 -7.68 43.37
N ALA A 104 37.62 -8.23 42.15
CA ALA A 104 36.47 -8.18 41.24
C ALA A 104 35.39 -9.15 41.70
N LEU A 105 34.12 -8.75 41.59
CA LEU A 105 32.97 -9.65 41.78
C LEU A 105 33.01 -10.74 40.73
N ALA A 106 32.99 -12.00 41.13
CA ALA A 106 32.99 -13.17 40.27
C ALA A 106 31.75 -14.03 40.53
N ALA A 107 31.17 -14.57 39.46
CA ALA A 107 30.12 -15.58 39.54
C ALA A 107 30.41 -16.74 38.57
N PRO A 108 30.38 -18.00 39.03
CA PRO A 108 30.46 -19.14 38.13
C PRO A 108 29.19 -19.23 37.26
N LEU A 109 29.39 -19.60 35.99
CA LEU A 109 28.32 -19.78 35.02
C LEU A 109 27.44 -20.97 35.38
N LEU A 110 26.12 -20.79 35.42
CA LEU A 110 25.16 -21.88 35.55
C LEU A 110 24.67 -22.31 34.16
N ASP A 111 24.82 -23.58 33.83
CA ASP A 111 24.41 -24.13 32.53
C ASP A 111 22.94 -24.59 32.51
N ARG A 112 22.48 -25.03 31.33
CA ARG A 112 21.10 -25.51 31.11
C ARG A 112 20.71 -26.67 32.04
N THR A 113 21.68 -27.47 32.50
CA THR A 113 21.45 -28.63 33.36
C THR A 113 21.38 -28.26 34.85
N GLY A 114 21.68 -27.01 35.19
CA GLY A 114 21.83 -26.54 36.57
C GLY A 114 23.20 -26.83 37.17
N GLN A 115 24.21 -27.16 36.34
CA GLN A 115 25.58 -27.36 36.80
C GLN A 115 26.35 -26.04 36.71
N PHE A 116 27.05 -25.69 37.80
CA PHE A 116 28.00 -24.59 37.80
C PHE A 116 29.28 -25.01 37.06
N LEU A 117 29.71 -24.19 36.11
CA LEU A 117 30.88 -24.38 35.27
C LEU A 117 32.06 -23.52 35.74
N GLY A 118 33.27 -23.98 35.49
CA GLY A 118 34.54 -23.27 35.77
C GLY A 118 34.81 -22.08 34.86
N LYS A 119 33.76 -21.43 34.35
CA LYS A 119 33.79 -20.19 33.58
C LYS A 119 33.11 -19.12 34.41
N TYR A 120 33.76 -17.97 34.55
CA TYR A 120 33.31 -16.89 35.43
C TYR A 120 32.95 -15.64 34.64
N VAL A 121 31.90 -14.96 35.10
CA VAL A 121 31.63 -13.56 34.75
C VAL A 121 32.17 -12.69 35.87
N ASN A 122 32.88 -11.62 35.52
CA ASN A 122 33.52 -10.72 36.46
C ASN A 122 33.03 -9.29 36.30
N TYR A 123 32.87 -8.57 37.40
CA TYR A 123 32.46 -7.17 37.45
C TYR A 123 33.35 -6.37 38.41
N ALA A 124 33.63 -5.12 38.03
CA ALA A 124 34.28 -4.18 38.94
C ALA A 124 33.25 -3.62 39.94
N ILE A 125 33.57 -3.73 41.23
CA ILE A 125 32.88 -3.06 42.32
C ILE A 125 33.60 -1.72 42.56
N PRO A 126 32.91 -0.57 42.41
CA PRO A 126 33.49 0.74 42.68
C PRO A 126 34.09 0.83 44.09
N GLY A 127 35.34 1.26 44.20
CA GLY A 127 36.05 1.43 45.48
C GLY A 127 36.55 0.14 46.14
N VAL A 128 36.31 -1.03 45.53
CA VAL A 128 36.78 -2.33 46.05
C VAL A 128 37.65 -3.08 45.05
N THR A 129 37.26 -3.08 43.77
CA THR A 129 38.03 -3.78 42.74
C THR A 129 39.25 -2.97 42.33
N GLU A 130 40.41 -3.62 42.35
CA GLU A 130 41.65 -3.09 41.81
C GLU A 130 41.83 -3.64 40.39
N ASP A 131 41.91 -2.76 39.39
CA ASP A 131 42.05 -3.12 37.99
C ASP A 131 43.10 -2.24 37.31
N ASN A 132 44.28 -2.84 37.09
CA ASN A 132 45.46 -2.18 36.53
C ASN A 132 45.50 -2.26 34.99
N ARG A 133 44.41 -2.67 34.33
CA ARG A 133 44.30 -2.61 32.87
C ARG A 133 44.15 -1.16 32.39
N ASP A 134 44.67 -0.88 31.20
CA ASP A 134 44.45 0.40 30.53
C ASP A 134 43.58 0.23 29.26
N PRO A 135 42.32 0.72 29.25
CA PRO A 135 41.57 1.27 30.40
C PRO A 135 41.02 0.15 31.33
N PRO A 136 40.70 0.48 32.59
CA PRO A 136 40.03 -0.44 33.51
C PRO A 136 38.67 -0.90 32.95
N ARG A 137 38.31 -2.17 33.18
CA ARG A 137 37.09 -2.78 32.63
C ARG A 137 35.98 -2.86 33.68
N LYS A 138 34.77 -2.46 33.28
CA LYS A 138 33.56 -2.58 34.13
C LYS A 138 33.07 -4.03 34.29
N ALA A 139 33.27 -4.86 33.26
CA ALA A 139 32.86 -6.27 33.24
C ALA A 139 33.71 -7.07 32.25
N TRP A 140 33.95 -8.36 32.53
CA TRP A 140 34.64 -9.26 31.60
C TRP A 140 34.38 -10.75 31.90
N SER A 141 34.44 -11.58 30.87
CA SER A 141 34.49 -13.04 30.97
C SER A 141 35.51 -13.58 29.98
N ALA A 142 36.29 -14.58 30.37
CA ALA A 142 37.31 -15.17 29.51
C ALA A 142 36.70 -16.17 28.51
N GLY A 143 37.22 -16.16 27.28
CA GLY A 143 36.87 -17.13 26.23
C GLY A 143 35.53 -16.87 25.53
N VAL A 144 35.08 -17.87 24.76
CA VAL A 144 33.90 -17.78 23.87
C VAL A 144 32.61 -17.55 24.67
N PRO A 145 31.70 -16.66 24.22
CA PRO A 145 30.40 -16.45 24.87
C PRO A 145 29.63 -17.74 25.13
N ARG A 146 28.96 -17.79 26.28
CA ARG A 146 28.09 -18.90 26.70
C ARG A 146 26.81 -18.34 27.30
N ALA A 147 25.74 -19.13 27.26
CA ALA A 147 24.51 -18.77 27.92
C ALA A 147 24.63 -19.00 29.43
N TYR A 148 24.12 -18.06 30.21
CA TYR A 148 24.01 -18.12 31.65
C TYR A 148 22.54 -18.22 32.03
N TYR A 149 22.15 -19.34 32.63
CA TYR A 149 20.78 -19.62 33.02
C TYR A 149 20.53 -19.23 34.48
N SER A 150 19.32 -18.80 34.80
CA SER A 150 18.91 -18.54 36.18
C SER A 150 18.76 -19.82 37.01
N CYS A 151 18.44 -20.95 36.38
CA CYS A 151 18.24 -22.25 37.02
C CYS A 151 18.31 -23.40 36.01
N LYS A 152 18.17 -24.64 36.51
CA LYS A 152 18.02 -25.84 35.67
C LYS A 152 16.77 -25.72 34.80
N VAL A 153 16.91 -26.01 33.52
CA VAL A 153 15.76 -26.05 32.59
C VAL A 153 14.94 -27.31 32.83
N THR A 154 13.63 -27.11 32.97
CA THR A 154 12.60 -28.14 33.13
C THR A 154 11.39 -27.76 32.28
N ASP A 155 10.49 -28.73 32.03
CA ASP A 155 9.28 -28.50 31.21
C ASP A 155 8.25 -27.56 31.87
N ALA A 156 8.44 -27.21 33.14
CA ALA A 156 7.60 -26.24 33.85
C ALA A 156 7.77 -24.80 33.32
N TYR A 157 8.90 -24.50 32.68
CA TYR A 157 9.17 -23.18 32.12
C TYR A 157 8.59 -23.06 30.71
N THR A 158 7.50 -22.28 30.59
CA THR A 158 6.81 -22.08 29.31
C THR A 158 7.30 -20.85 28.55
N ALA A 159 8.00 -19.94 29.23
CA ALA A 159 8.53 -18.71 28.65
C ALA A 159 10.01 -18.48 29.01
N LEU A 160 10.74 -17.86 28.08
CA LEU A 160 12.14 -17.46 28.23
C LEU A 160 12.25 -15.92 28.23
N PHE A 161 13.03 -15.37 29.15
CA PHE A 161 13.38 -13.96 29.19
C PHE A 161 14.88 -13.78 28.97
N VAL A 162 15.26 -13.02 27.94
CA VAL A 162 16.65 -12.75 27.58
C VAL A 162 17.03 -11.33 28.03
N CYS A 163 17.94 -11.20 28.99
CA CYS A 163 18.42 -9.91 29.50
C CYS A 163 19.86 -9.59 29.07
N ASP A 164 20.23 -8.31 29.07
CA ASP A 164 21.51 -7.84 28.51
C ASP A 164 22.74 -8.37 29.27
N GLY A 165 22.65 -8.51 30.59
CA GLY A 165 23.74 -9.08 31.38
C GLY A 165 23.35 -9.77 32.70
N PRO A 166 24.33 -10.44 33.33
CA PRO A 166 24.19 -11.08 34.64
C PRO A 166 23.63 -10.19 35.76
N LYS A 167 23.95 -8.89 35.77
CA LYS A 167 23.42 -7.97 36.80
C LYS A 167 21.90 -7.88 36.74
N ASP A 168 21.34 -7.75 35.54
CA ASP A 168 19.89 -7.71 35.32
C ASP A 168 19.27 -9.06 35.67
N MET A 169 19.93 -10.16 35.30
CA MET A 169 19.48 -11.50 35.70
C MET A 169 19.35 -11.63 37.22
N TRP A 170 20.36 -11.20 37.99
CA TRP A 170 20.32 -11.28 39.45
C TRP A 170 19.27 -10.33 40.06
N ALA A 171 19.09 -9.14 39.49
CA ALA A 171 18.05 -8.19 39.91
C ALA A 171 16.64 -8.76 39.67
N ILE A 172 16.37 -9.27 38.46
CA ILE A 172 15.08 -9.88 38.12
C ILE A 172 14.84 -11.11 38.99
N CYS A 173 15.83 -11.99 39.17
CA CYS A 173 15.71 -13.16 40.04
C CYS A 173 15.40 -12.77 41.50
N THR A 174 15.99 -11.69 42.00
CA THR A 174 15.68 -11.16 43.33
C THR A 174 14.23 -10.69 43.41
N ALA A 175 13.78 -9.93 42.41
CA ALA A 175 12.44 -9.35 42.40
C ALA A 175 11.33 -10.39 42.28
N ILE A 176 11.52 -11.44 41.45
CA ILE A 176 10.49 -12.45 41.21
C ILE A 176 10.56 -13.63 42.18
N ALA A 177 11.57 -13.71 43.06
CA ALA A 177 11.74 -14.80 44.00
C ALA A 177 10.46 -15.02 44.84
N GLY A 178 9.98 -16.27 44.89
CA GLY A 178 8.78 -16.64 45.65
C GLY A 178 7.44 -16.29 44.98
N THR A 179 7.45 -15.69 43.79
CA THR A 179 6.24 -15.42 43.00
C THR A 179 5.88 -16.58 42.06
N GLU A 180 4.64 -16.65 41.58
CA GLU A 180 4.25 -17.61 40.52
C GLU A 180 5.03 -17.40 39.21
N LEU A 181 5.45 -16.17 38.92
CA LEU A 181 6.25 -15.86 37.73
C LEU A 181 7.57 -16.64 37.73
N SER A 182 8.22 -16.79 38.90
CA SER A 182 9.48 -17.55 39.05
C SER A 182 9.38 -19.04 38.72
N LYS A 183 8.16 -19.59 38.70
CA LYS A 183 7.91 -21.02 38.39
C LYS A 183 7.72 -21.27 36.89
N ARG A 184 7.41 -20.22 36.11
CA ARG A 184 7.02 -20.34 34.68
C ARG A 184 7.92 -19.56 33.72
N LEU A 185 8.68 -18.57 34.22
CA LEU A 185 9.61 -17.76 33.44
C LEU A 185 11.05 -18.15 33.74
N LEU A 186 11.78 -18.58 32.71
CA LEU A 186 13.22 -18.81 32.79
C LEU A 186 13.97 -17.57 32.33
N ILE A 187 15.06 -17.20 33.00
CA ILE A 187 15.89 -16.04 32.62
C ILE A 187 17.23 -16.54 32.08
N VAL A 188 17.68 -15.95 30.97
CA VAL A 188 18.96 -16.26 30.35
C VAL A 188 19.69 -14.99 29.92
N THR A 189 21.01 -15.02 29.94
CA THR A 189 21.87 -13.94 29.42
C THR A 189 23.15 -14.50 28.79
N SER A 190 23.92 -13.66 28.09
CA SER A 190 25.23 -14.01 27.54
C SER A 190 26.34 -13.65 28.54
N THR A 191 27.39 -14.47 28.64
CA THR A 191 28.57 -14.14 29.45
C THR A 191 29.34 -12.91 28.97
N ASN A 192 29.14 -12.53 27.70
CA ASN A 192 29.76 -11.36 27.09
C ASN A 192 28.62 -10.47 26.60
N GLY A 193 28.33 -9.38 27.32
CA GLY A 193 27.43 -8.32 26.81
C GLY A 193 28.00 -7.70 25.53
N GLY A 194 27.17 -7.02 24.73
CA GLY A 194 27.65 -6.29 23.54
C GLY A 194 27.61 -7.06 22.21
N GLY A 195 26.62 -7.94 21.99
CA GLY A 195 26.34 -8.51 20.66
C GLY A 195 27.10 -9.81 20.31
N ALA A 196 27.92 -10.33 21.24
CA ALA A 196 28.58 -11.62 21.08
C ALA A 196 27.70 -12.76 21.64
N PHE A 197 26.93 -13.42 20.76
CA PHE A 197 25.94 -14.42 21.17
C PHE A 197 26.53 -15.82 21.42
N PRO A 198 26.04 -16.54 22.45
CA PRO A 198 26.31 -17.96 22.66
C PRO A 198 26.05 -18.81 21.42
N GLN A 199 26.85 -19.85 21.20
CA GLN A 199 26.70 -20.72 20.03
C GLN A 199 25.33 -21.41 19.98
N GLU A 200 24.78 -21.80 21.12
CA GLU A 200 23.47 -22.45 21.22
C GLU A 200 22.32 -21.54 20.75
N TRP A 201 22.43 -20.22 20.94
CA TRP A 201 21.44 -19.23 20.48
C TRP A 201 21.40 -19.10 18.96
N ARG A 202 22.40 -19.62 18.24
CA ARG A 202 22.45 -19.59 16.77
C ARG A 202 21.68 -20.74 16.13
N SER A 203 21.19 -21.69 16.92
CA SER A 203 20.38 -22.81 16.43
C SER A 203 18.89 -22.47 16.57
N PRO A 204 18.09 -22.51 15.50
CA PRO A 204 16.63 -22.31 15.58
C PRO A 204 15.96 -23.23 16.62
N GLY A 205 16.40 -24.49 16.69
CA GLY A 205 15.86 -25.47 17.63
C GLY A 205 16.07 -25.14 19.12
N PHE A 206 16.98 -24.23 19.46
CA PHE A 206 17.07 -23.71 20.83
C PHE A 206 15.85 -22.85 21.19
N TRP A 207 15.36 -22.07 20.24
CA TRP A 207 14.25 -21.14 20.43
C TRP A 207 12.89 -21.85 20.34
N ASP A 208 12.78 -22.90 19.54
CA ASP A 208 11.55 -23.67 19.33
C ASP A 208 11.01 -24.34 20.60
N SER A 209 11.89 -24.64 21.58
CA SER A 209 11.47 -25.27 22.84
C SER A 209 10.66 -24.35 23.78
N TRP A 210 10.47 -23.08 23.43
CA TRP A 210 9.81 -22.09 24.29
C TRP A 210 8.46 -21.67 23.71
N GLY A 211 7.41 -21.61 24.54
CA GLY A 211 6.10 -21.12 24.10
C GLY A 211 6.16 -19.62 23.78
N CYS A 212 6.81 -18.84 24.64
CA CYS A 212 7.02 -17.40 24.46
C CYS A 212 8.47 -17.02 24.78
N VAL A 213 9.02 -16.04 24.06
CA VAL A 213 10.36 -15.52 24.31
C VAL A 213 10.32 -13.99 24.34
N TYR A 214 10.81 -13.43 25.44
CA TYR A 214 10.87 -12.00 25.73
C TYR A 214 12.31 -11.50 25.61
N LEU A 215 12.48 -10.43 24.86
CA LEU A 215 13.76 -9.76 24.64
C LEU A 215 13.82 -8.50 25.51
N GLY A 216 14.40 -8.67 26.69
CA GLY A 216 14.48 -7.75 27.81
C GLY A 216 15.74 -6.90 27.85
N HIS A 217 16.17 -6.31 26.73
CA HIS A 217 17.42 -5.53 26.70
C HIS A 217 17.18 -4.08 27.12
N ASP A 218 18.26 -3.39 27.52
CA ASP A 218 18.27 -2.03 28.06
C ASP A 218 17.49 -1.02 27.22
N CYS A 219 17.02 0.05 27.88
CA CYS A 219 16.37 1.19 27.26
C CYS A 219 17.40 2.30 27.00
N ASP A 220 18.33 2.03 26.08
CA ASP A 220 19.40 2.98 25.76
C ASP A 220 18.89 4.23 25.03
N VAL A 221 19.52 5.36 25.34
CA VAL A 221 19.32 6.60 24.58
C VAL A 221 19.76 6.35 23.12
N PRO A 222 18.95 6.73 22.13
CA PRO A 222 19.32 6.61 20.73
C PRO A 222 20.65 7.32 20.44
N HIS A 223 21.55 6.63 19.75
CA HIS A 223 22.84 7.21 19.38
C HIS A 223 22.62 8.43 18.47
N PRO A 224 23.19 9.62 18.76
CA PRO A 224 22.81 10.88 18.13
C PRO A 224 22.93 10.89 16.60
N LYS A 225 23.89 10.15 16.05
CA LYS A 225 24.12 10.10 14.59
C LYS A 225 23.32 9.04 13.86
N THR A 226 22.93 7.97 14.55
CA THR A 226 22.32 6.79 13.91
C THR A 226 20.86 6.61 14.32
N GLY A 227 20.38 7.30 15.36
CA GLY A 227 19.05 7.13 15.93
C GLY A 227 18.81 5.74 16.52
N LYS A 228 19.85 4.92 16.67
CA LYS A 228 19.75 3.53 17.13
C LYS A 228 20.01 3.43 18.63
N SER A 229 19.14 2.75 19.35
CA SER A 229 19.36 2.34 20.74
C SER A 229 20.05 0.98 20.78
N ALA A 230 21.12 0.83 21.59
CA ALA A 230 21.93 -0.38 21.60
C ALA A 230 21.14 -1.62 22.05
N GLY A 231 20.32 -1.50 23.10
CA GLY A 231 19.42 -2.57 23.55
C GLY A 231 18.41 -3.02 22.49
N ASP A 232 17.88 -2.11 21.68
CA ASP A 232 16.97 -2.49 20.58
C ASP A 232 17.70 -3.22 19.45
N GLU A 233 18.92 -2.82 19.12
CA GLU A 233 19.72 -3.51 18.11
C GLU A 233 20.15 -4.91 18.61
N HIS A 234 20.44 -5.09 19.90
CA HIS A 234 20.66 -6.40 20.49
C HIS A 234 19.42 -7.30 20.41
N ALA A 235 18.25 -6.79 20.80
CA ALA A 235 17.00 -7.53 20.71
C ALA A 235 16.73 -7.98 19.25
N LYS A 236 16.85 -7.07 18.28
CA LYS A 236 16.70 -7.41 16.86
C LYS A 236 17.71 -8.45 16.40
N ALA A 237 18.96 -8.35 16.82
CA ALA A 237 20.01 -9.29 16.44
C ALA A 237 19.75 -10.71 16.97
N ILE A 238 19.19 -10.85 18.18
CA ILE A 238 18.77 -12.15 18.71
C ILE A 238 17.54 -12.68 17.99
N ALA A 239 16.55 -11.82 17.74
CA ALA A 239 15.34 -12.21 17.02
C ALA A 239 15.66 -12.78 15.63
N ARG A 240 16.63 -12.20 14.90
CA ARG A 240 17.14 -12.71 13.62
C ARG A 240 17.73 -14.13 13.68
N LEU A 241 18.24 -14.56 14.84
CA LEU A 241 18.78 -15.92 15.00
C LEU A 241 17.69 -16.99 15.15
N SER A 242 16.46 -16.57 15.43
CA SER A 242 15.38 -17.47 15.85
C SER A 242 14.39 -17.82 14.76
N TYR A 243 14.26 -17.00 13.71
CA TYR A 243 13.28 -17.16 12.63
C TYR A 243 11.82 -17.37 13.12
N ARG A 244 11.49 -16.85 14.31
CA ARG A 244 10.14 -16.89 14.88
C ARG A 244 9.77 -15.56 15.50
N GLU A 245 8.48 -15.41 15.79
CA GLU A 245 7.99 -14.24 16.53
C GLU A 245 8.60 -14.21 17.95
N MET A 246 9.16 -13.06 18.29
CA MET A 246 9.82 -12.74 19.55
C MET A 246 9.18 -11.48 20.11
N ARG A 247 9.04 -11.34 21.44
CA ARG A 247 8.37 -10.18 22.05
C ARG A 247 9.39 -9.22 22.65
N ARG A 248 9.27 -7.93 22.37
CA ARG A 248 10.16 -6.90 22.93
C ARG A 248 9.59 -6.34 24.23
N VAL A 249 10.45 -6.22 25.25
CA VAL A 249 10.13 -5.66 26.57
C VAL A 249 11.32 -4.88 27.10
N TRP A 250 11.13 -3.70 27.67
CA TRP A 250 12.22 -2.92 28.28
C TRP A 250 11.80 -2.29 29.62
N PRO A 251 12.76 -1.89 30.46
CA PRO A 251 12.49 -1.21 31.74
C PRO A 251 11.97 0.21 31.49
N VAL A 252 10.66 0.38 31.34
CA VAL A 252 10.05 1.69 31.01
C VAL A 252 10.45 2.78 32.00
N GLY A 253 11.05 3.87 31.51
CA GLY A 253 11.48 5.01 32.32
C GLY A 253 12.83 4.84 33.03
N HIS A 254 13.49 3.69 32.85
CA HIS A 254 14.77 3.36 33.48
C HIS A 254 15.75 2.82 32.45
N LYS A 255 17.05 2.88 32.74
CA LYS A 255 18.08 2.45 31.79
C LYS A 255 18.14 0.92 31.67
N ASP A 256 18.30 0.24 32.79
CA ASP A 256 18.42 -1.21 32.90
C ASP A 256 17.41 -1.80 33.91
N TRP A 257 17.32 -3.12 34.01
CA TRP A 257 16.35 -3.76 34.90
C TRP A 257 16.72 -3.62 36.37
N ASN A 258 18.01 -3.47 36.68
CA ASN A 258 18.45 -3.19 38.03
C ASN A 258 17.94 -1.82 38.51
N ASP A 259 18.11 -0.79 37.69
CA ASP A 259 17.59 0.56 37.96
C ASP A 259 16.06 0.57 38.10
N PHE A 260 15.35 -0.24 37.30
CA PHE A 260 13.90 -0.41 37.39
C PHE A 260 13.45 -0.91 38.78
N PHE A 261 14.09 -1.96 39.31
CA PHE A 261 13.73 -2.49 40.63
C PHE A 261 14.24 -1.61 41.77
N LEU A 262 15.41 -0.97 41.63
CA LEU A 262 15.92 -0.01 42.61
C LEU A 262 15.01 1.21 42.76
N ALA A 263 14.27 1.58 41.71
CA ALA A 263 13.25 2.62 41.77
C ALA A 263 11.94 2.18 42.47
N GLY A 264 11.89 0.98 43.05
CA GLY A 264 10.75 0.48 43.83
C GLY A 264 9.66 -0.21 43.00
N LYS A 265 9.92 -0.54 41.74
CA LYS A 265 8.96 -1.30 40.90
C LYS A 265 8.86 -2.75 41.38
N SER A 266 7.66 -3.30 41.33
CA SER A 266 7.35 -4.64 41.85
C SER A 266 7.48 -5.75 40.80
N ALA A 267 7.45 -7.01 41.24
CA ALA A 267 7.32 -8.16 40.34
C ALA A 267 6.03 -8.10 39.50
N MET A 268 4.94 -7.53 40.04
CA MET A 268 3.70 -7.34 39.29
C MET A 268 3.85 -6.30 38.18
N ASP A 269 4.61 -5.22 38.42
CA ASP A 269 4.90 -4.23 37.37
C ASP A 269 5.71 -4.86 36.23
N PHE A 270 6.70 -5.70 36.58
CA PHE A 270 7.46 -6.46 35.61
C PHE A 270 6.57 -7.44 34.82
N GLU A 271 5.71 -8.20 35.49
CA GLU A 271 4.77 -9.13 34.86
C GLU A 271 3.80 -8.42 33.92
N ARG A 272 3.30 -7.23 34.30
CA ARG A 272 2.46 -6.40 33.43
C ARG A 272 3.20 -6.01 32.14
N LEU A 273 4.47 -5.62 32.22
CA LEU A 273 5.27 -5.30 31.03
C LEU A 273 5.47 -6.53 30.12
N LEU A 274 5.54 -7.74 30.66
CA LEU A 274 5.56 -8.96 29.84
C LEU A 274 4.24 -9.19 29.12
N LEU A 275 3.10 -8.88 29.75
CA LEU A 275 1.77 -9.00 29.14
C LEU A 275 1.53 -7.93 28.06
N GLU A 276 2.00 -6.70 28.29
CA GLU A 276 1.89 -5.55 27.38
C GLU A 276 2.96 -5.52 26.28
N SER A 277 3.89 -6.48 26.33
CA SER A 277 4.93 -6.64 25.31
C SER A 277 4.35 -6.76 23.90
N PHE A 278 5.12 -6.36 22.89
CA PHE A 278 4.67 -6.43 21.49
C PHE A 278 5.59 -7.33 20.65
N PRO A 279 5.06 -7.95 19.58
CA PRO A 279 5.86 -8.75 18.67
C PRO A 279 6.87 -7.88 17.93
N LEU A 280 8.11 -8.33 17.88
CA LEU A 280 9.17 -7.69 17.12
C LEU A 280 9.04 -8.14 15.66
N ASP A 281 8.56 -7.24 14.80
CA ASP A 281 8.34 -7.55 13.38
C ASP A 281 9.67 -7.69 12.63
N LEU A 282 10.02 -8.94 12.29
CA LEU A 282 11.19 -9.29 11.50
C LEU A 282 10.93 -9.22 9.98
N ARG A 283 9.66 -9.26 9.54
CA ARG A 283 9.29 -9.28 8.11
C ARG A 283 9.69 -7.98 7.41
N ALA A 284 9.83 -6.90 8.18
CA ALA A 284 10.40 -5.66 7.70
C ALA A 284 11.79 -5.86 7.07
N LEU A 285 12.64 -6.78 7.56
CA LEU A 285 14.02 -6.94 7.08
C LEU A 285 14.21 -8.07 6.06
N GLU A 286 13.24 -8.97 5.92
CA GLU A 286 13.43 -10.26 5.25
C GLU A 286 13.47 -10.18 3.72
N GLU A 287 12.89 -9.15 3.09
CA GLU A 287 12.98 -9.00 1.64
C GLU A 287 14.31 -8.40 1.16
N ALA A 288 15.12 -7.83 2.06
CA ALA A 288 16.23 -6.98 1.65
C ALA A 288 17.64 -7.59 1.77
N ASP A 289 17.89 -8.57 2.65
CA ASP A 289 19.28 -8.94 2.98
C ASP A 289 19.60 -10.41 3.33
N VAL A 290 18.65 -11.35 3.44
CA VAL A 290 18.99 -12.72 3.92
C VAL A 290 19.71 -13.58 2.86
N ASN A 291 19.64 -13.21 1.57
CA ASN A 291 20.28 -13.98 0.47
C ASN A 291 21.49 -13.31 -0.21
N LYS A 292 21.97 -12.15 0.28
CA LYS A 292 23.13 -11.48 -0.32
C LYS A 292 24.41 -11.83 0.45
N GLY A 293 25.04 -12.95 0.09
CA GLY A 293 26.39 -13.27 0.56
C GLY A 293 27.40 -12.15 0.20
N LEU A 294 28.55 -12.14 0.89
CA LEU A 294 29.67 -11.27 0.54
C LEU A 294 30.03 -11.48 -0.94
N GLY A 295 30.09 -10.40 -1.74
CA GLY A 295 30.38 -10.46 -3.17
C GLY A 295 29.50 -9.53 -4.02
N TYR A 296 29.53 -9.71 -5.33
CA TYR A 296 28.67 -8.99 -6.27
C TYR A 296 27.24 -9.51 -6.20
N ASN A 297 26.29 -8.61 -5.91
CA ASN A 297 24.87 -8.92 -5.85
C ASN A 297 24.11 -8.04 -6.84
N ALA A 298 23.01 -8.54 -7.40
CA ALA A 298 22.14 -7.74 -8.25
C ALA A 298 21.53 -6.57 -7.46
N ALA A 299 21.60 -5.37 -8.03
CA ALA A 299 20.95 -4.17 -7.50
C ALA A 299 19.57 -4.02 -8.16
N ASN A 300 18.51 -4.19 -7.36
CA ASN A 300 17.13 -3.99 -7.79
C ASN A 300 16.48 -2.89 -6.93
N PRO A 301 16.94 -1.63 -7.03
CA PRO A 301 16.40 -0.55 -6.23
C PRO A 301 14.97 -0.19 -6.66
N VAL A 302 14.16 0.28 -5.71
CA VAL A 302 12.76 0.66 -5.92
C VAL A 302 12.56 2.15 -5.67
N SER A 303 11.80 2.81 -6.54
CA SER A 303 11.31 4.18 -6.31
C SER A 303 10.08 4.12 -5.40
N ILE A 304 10.20 4.57 -4.16
CA ILE A 304 9.18 4.33 -3.11
C ILE A 304 7.96 5.26 -3.14
N ALA A 305 8.07 6.47 -3.72
CA ALA A 305 6.97 7.42 -3.71
C ALA A 305 5.68 6.83 -4.31
N GLY A 306 4.61 6.75 -3.50
CA GLY A 306 3.29 6.25 -3.88
C GLY A 306 3.28 4.82 -4.41
N THR A 307 4.17 3.95 -3.92
CA THR A 307 4.42 2.61 -4.49
C THR A 307 3.92 1.50 -3.58
N PHE A 308 3.53 0.37 -4.18
CA PHE A 308 3.27 -0.88 -3.49
C PHE A 308 4.44 -1.84 -3.71
N HIS A 309 5.11 -2.27 -2.65
CA HIS A 309 6.28 -3.15 -2.69
C HIS A 309 6.31 -4.04 -1.45
N GLY A 310 6.75 -5.30 -1.60
CA GLY A 310 6.83 -6.24 -0.48
C GLY A 310 5.52 -6.52 0.25
N GLY A 311 4.38 -6.39 -0.43
CA GLY A 311 3.06 -6.51 0.20
C GLY A 311 2.59 -5.25 0.94
N TYR A 312 3.35 -4.15 0.90
CA TYR A 312 3.04 -2.92 1.62
C TYR A 312 2.85 -1.72 0.69
N LEU A 313 1.92 -0.83 1.08
CA LEU A 313 1.76 0.49 0.50
C LEU A 313 2.67 1.50 1.21
N TYR A 314 3.28 2.39 0.44
CA TYR A 314 4.17 3.44 0.95
C TYR A 314 3.67 4.83 0.57
N GLU A 315 3.59 5.74 1.56
CA GLU A 315 3.31 7.17 1.35
C GLU A 315 4.48 8.02 1.87
N VAL A 316 4.90 9.03 1.11
CA VAL A 316 6.03 9.88 1.45
C VAL A 316 5.53 11.23 1.91
N VAL A 317 5.96 11.68 3.09
CA VAL A 317 5.49 12.91 3.74
C VAL A 317 6.67 13.76 4.17
N THR A 318 6.56 15.07 3.97
CA THR A 318 7.55 16.04 4.46
C THR A 318 7.02 16.74 5.71
N LEU A 319 7.80 16.71 6.78
CA LEU A 319 7.47 17.27 8.09
C LEU A 319 8.40 18.42 8.43
N LEU A 320 7.88 19.45 9.11
CA LEU A 320 8.71 20.40 9.82
C LEU A 320 9.15 19.78 11.14
N TYR A 321 10.45 19.58 11.32
CA TYR A 321 11.04 19.05 12.53
C TYR A 321 11.80 20.18 13.23
N ALA A 322 11.46 20.41 14.50
CA ALA A 322 12.11 21.40 15.34
C ALA A 322 12.75 20.70 16.54
N GLU A 323 14.00 21.02 16.83
CA GLU A 323 14.72 20.58 18.04
C GLU A 323 15.47 21.75 18.66
N LEU A 324 15.86 21.59 19.94
CA LEU A 324 16.82 22.48 20.56
C LEU A 324 18.21 21.96 20.21
N ASP A 325 19.01 22.78 19.55
CA ASP A 325 20.42 22.49 19.35
C ASP A 325 21.09 22.47 20.72
N MET A 326 21.68 21.33 21.07
CA MET A 326 22.28 21.08 22.38
C MET A 326 23.50 21.98 22.64
N ASP A 327 24.19 22.42 21.59
CA ASP A 327 25.40 23.24 21.71
C ASP A 327 25.05 24.73 21.79
N SER A 328 24.05 25.19 21.03
CA SER A 328 23.67 26.61 20.98
C SER A 328 22.46 26.98 21.84
N SER A 329 21.72 25.99 22.38
CA SER A 329 20.41 26.15 23.03
C SER A 329 19.37 26.89 22.17
N GLN A 330 19.61 27.02 20.87
CA GLN A 330 18.68 27.65 19.93
C GLN A 330 17.72 26.61 19.36
N ARG A 331 16.48 27.05 19.11
CA ARG A 331 15.52 26.25 18.35
C ARG A 331 15.99 26.20 16.89
N VAL A 332 16.33 25.01 16.42
CA VAL A 332 16.67 24.74 15.03
C VAL A 332 15.54 24.01 14.36
N GLU A 333 15.19 24.44 13.14
CA GLU A 333 14.09 23.87 12.37
C GLU A 333 14.59 23.37 11.01
N ARG A 334 14.11 22.20 10.60
CA ARG A 334 14.43 21.61 9.29
C ARG A 334 13.29 20.78 8.76
N TYR A 335 13.19 20.71 7.44
CA TYR A 335 12.32 19.74 6.79
C TYR A 335 12.91 18.33 6.91
N ARG A 336 12.07 17.36 7.24
CA ARG A 336 12.40 15.94 7.30
C ARG A 336 11.41 15.15 6.47
N THR A 337 11.92 14.37 5.53
CA THR A 337 11.09 13.44 4.76
C THR A 337 11.02 12.10 5.48
N VAL A 338 9.80 11.61 5.68
CA VAL A 338 9.50 10.31 6.26
C VAL A 338 8.64 9.50 5.29
N VAL A 339 8.73 8.18 5.39
CA VAL A 339 7.92 7.26 4.60
C VAL A 339 7.03 6.46 5.54
N ILE A 340 5.72 6.51 5.31
CA ILE A 340 4.70 5.79 6.07
C ILE A 340 4.38 4.50 5.34
N ARG A 341 4.33 3.37 6.05
CA ARG A 341 4.03 2.06 5.48
C ARG A 341 2.70 1.51 6.00
N SER A 342 2.04 0.67 5.20
CA SER A 342 0.71 0.08 5.51
C SER A 342 0.66 -0.87 6.71
N ASP A 343 1.78 -1.13 7.39
CA ASP A 343 1.88 -1.88 8.65
C ASP A 343 2.05 -0.98 9.88
N ARG A 344 1.71 0.31 9.75
CA ARG A 344 1.81 1.36 10.79
C ARG A 344 3.24 1.67 11.22
N THR A 345 4.22 1.41 10.36
CA THR A 345 5.61 1.79 10.62
C THR A 345 6.01 3.07 9.86
N GLN A 346 6.96 3.80 10.45
CA GLN A 346 7.57 4.98 9.86
C GLN A 346 9.01 4.66 9.49
N HIS A 347 9.41 5.06 8.28
CA HIS A 347 10.74 4.83 7.73
C HIS A 347 11.42 6.13 7.34
N VAL A 348 12.76 6.08 7.25
CA VAL A 348 13.60 7.16 6.73
C VAL A 348 14.66 6.62 5.79
N ALA A 349 14.97 7.37 4.73
CA ALA A 349 16.09 7.05 3.86
C ALA A 349 17.41 7.21 4.61
N THR A 350 18.24 6.17 4.59
CA THR A 350 19.51 6.09 5.32
C THR A 350 20.61 5.69 4.36
N ASP A 351 21.73 6.42 4.42
CA ASP A 351 22.96 6.08 3.71
C ASP A 351 23.63 4.89 4.39
N MET A 352 23.94 3.85 3.60
CA MET A 352 24.63 2.67 4.09
C MET A 352 26.14 2.94 4.22
N PRO A 353 26.83 2.32 5.20
CA PRO A 353 28.27 2.44 5.34
C PRO A 353 28.98 2.06 4.04
N ALA A 354 29.85 2.95 3.57
CA ALA A 354 30.65 2.76 2.37
C ALA A 354 32.13 3.08 2.66
N PRO A 355 33.08 2.52 1.89
CA PRO A 355 34.50 2.85 2.04
C PRO A 355 34.77 4.36 1.98
N LYS A 356 35.78 4.82 2.71
CA LYS A 356 36.16 6.24 2.72
C LYS A 356 36.51 6.70 1.30
N GLY A 357 35.92 7.82 0.87
CA GLY A 357 36.12 8.37 -0.47
C GLY A 357 35.10 7.89 -1.52
N THR A 358 34.14 7.04 -1.15
CA THR A 358 33.04 6.64 -2.04
C THR A 358 32.23 7.87 -2.49
N PRO A 359 32.07 8.12 -3.80
CA PRO A 359 31.25 9.23 -4.30
C PRO A 359 29.80 9.12 -3.84
N ALA A 360 29.15 10.25 -3.54
CA ALA A 360 27.78 10.27 -3.01
C ALA A 360 26.75 9.48 -3.85
N HIS A 361 26.89 9.46 -5.18
CA HIS A 361 25.99 8.72 -6.07
C HIS A 361 26.21 7.18 -6.06
N GLN A 362 27.30 6.70 -5.47
CA GLN A 362 27.60 5.28 -5.30
C GLN A 362 27.25 4.77 -3.89
N ILE A 363 26.94 5.68 -2.97
CA ILE A 363 26.51 5.33 -1.62
C ILE A 363 25.10 4.74 -1.72
N VAL A 364 24.97 3.49 -1.27
CA VAL A 364 23.69 2.78 -1.26
C VAL A 364 22.76 3.44 -0.25
N LYS A 365 21.51 3.69 -0.67
CA LYS A 365 20.44 4.17 0.20
C LYS A 365 19.44 3.05 0.48
N ARG A 366 19.02 2.92 1.73
CA ARG A 366 17.95 2.01 2.14
C ARG A 366 16.96 2.74 3.03
N LEU A 367 15.70 2.33 2.99
CA LEU A 367 14.74 2.71 4.02
C LEU A 367 15.11 2.00 5.33
N TRP A 368 14.93 2.68 6.46
CA TRP A 368 15.10 2.12 7.79
C TRP A 368 13.80 2.26 8.57
N PRO A 369 13.31 1.22 9.28
CA PRO A 369 14.03 -0.03 9.60
C PRO A 369 13.94 -1.20 8.61
N ASP A 370 13.16 -1.14 7.53
CA ASP A 370 12.93 -2.32 6.67
C ASP A 370 14.12 -2.72 5.78
N GLY A 371 15.05 -1.81 5.51
CA GLY A 371 16.19 -2.09 4.64
C GLY A 371 15.85 -2.08 3.15
N THR A 372 14.65 -1.65 2.75
CA THR A 372 14.24 -1.58 1.34
C THR A 372 15.25 -0.75 0.54
N LEU A 373 15.82 -1.34 -0.51
CA LEU A 373 16.82 -0.69 -1.37
C LEU A 373 16.12 0.33 -2.27
N ILE A 374 16.57 1.60 -2.23
CA ILE A 374 15.95 2.69 -2.98
C ILE A 374 16.92 3.30 -3.99
N ASP A 375 16.37 3.79 -5.11
CA ASP A 375 17.16 4.37 -6.21
C ASP A 375 17.52 5.84 -5.97
N ALA A 376 16.66 6.55 -5.23
CA ALA A 376 16.86 7.94 -4.86
C ALA A 376 16.23 8.23 -3.48
N GLU A 377 16.58 9.38 -2.92
CA GLU A 377 15.91 9.87 -1.72
C GLU A 377 14.42 10.13 -2.03
N PRO A 378 13.49 9.59 -1.21
CA PRO A 378 12.06 9.75 -1.44
C PRO A 378 11.68 11.22 -1.43
N LYS A 379 10.76 11.61 -2.30
CA LYS A 379 10.21 12.97 -2.35
C LYS A 379 8.71 12.89 -2.14
N ALA A 380 8.21 13.67 -1.18
CA ALA A 380 6.77 13.81 -0.96
C ALA A 380 6.13 14.53 -2.15
N SER A 381 4.89 14.16 -2.48
CA SER A 381 4.10 14.92 -3.44
C SER A 381 3.82 16.32 -2.89
N LEU A 382 3.95 17.35 -3.74
CA LEU A 382 3.51 18.71 -3.39
C LEU A 382 2.00 18.79 -3.19
N TYR A 383 1.27 17.79 -3.70
CA TYR A 383 -0.18 17.68 -3.61
C TYR A 383 -0.59 16.56 -2.64
N ALA A 384 0.27 16.22 -1.67
CA ALA A 384 -0.04 15.22 -0.66
C ALA A 384 -1.35 15.56 0.07
N THR A 385 -2.27 14.60 0.12
CA THR A 385 -3.63 14.79 0.62
C THR A 385 -3.86 14.21 2.01
N TRP A 386 -2.93 13.40 2.54
CA TRP A 386 -3.03 12.81 3.86
C TRP A 386 -2.46 13.75 4.93
N LYS A 387 -3.31 14.25 5.83
CA LYS A 387 -2.86 15.16 6.89
C LYS A 387 -2.03 14.43 7.94
N TRP A 388 -1.01 15.11 8.45
CA TRP A 388 -0.12 14.56 9.49
C TRP A 388 -0.86 14.12 10.75
N SER A 389 -1.89 14.85 11.19
CA SER A 389 -2.70 14.45 12.34
C SER A 389 -3.37 13.08 12.15
N SER A 390 -3.94 12.84 10.95
CA SER A 390 -4.52 11.54 10.59
C SER A 390 -3.46 10.44 10.50
N ILE A 391 -2.28 10.75 9.92
CA ILE A 391 -1.15 9.82 9.87
C ILE A 391 -0.71 9.42 11.29
N GLN A 392 -0.62 10.37 12.22
CA GLN A 392 -0.27 10.08 13.61
C GLN A 392 -1.29 9.16 14.28
N ASP A 393 -2.58 9.36 14.04
CA ASP A 393 -3.61 8.47 14.57
C ASP A 393 -3.54 7.07 13.95
N TYR A 394 -3.22 6.97 12.66
CA TYR A 394 -2.96 5.71 12.00
C TYR A 394 -1.74 4.98 12.57
N LEU A 395 -0.60 5.66 12.70
CA LEU A 395 0.63 5.12 13.28
C LEU A 395 0.42 4.64 14.73
N ASN A 396 -0.36 5.38 15.52
CA ASN A 396 -0.61 5.07 16.93
C ASN A 396 -1.75 4.05 17.17
N GLY A 397 -2.33 3.45 16.12
CA GLY A 397 -3.43 2.49 16.30
C GLY A 397 -4.79 3.13 16.64
N ARG A 398 -4.92 4.46 16.57
CA ARG A 398 -6.12 5.22 16.98
C ARG A 398 -7.09 5.51 15.83
N SER A 399 -6.64 5.35 14.59
CA SER A 399 -7.45 5.57 13.39
C SER A 399 -8.66 4.64 13.33
N LYS A 400 -9.85 5.20 13.05
CA LYS A 400 -11.05 4.40 12.76
C LYS A 400 -11.16 4.17 11.26
N VAL A 401 -11.25 2.92 10.84
CA VAL A 401 -11.47 2.57 9.42
C VAL A 401 -12.95 2.76 9.10
N GLN A 402 -13.23 3.68 8.17
CA GLN A 402 -14.59 3.90 7.69
C GLN A 402 -15.02 2.80 6.72
N ASN A 403 -16.32 2.56 6.63
CA ASN A 403 -16.88 1.62 5.65
C ASN A 403 -16.72 2.18 4.22
N LEU A 404 -16.19 1.37 3.31
CA LEU A 404 -15.92 1.78 1.93
C LEU A 404 -17.18 2.22 1.17
N SER A 405 -18.33 1.56 1.35
CA SER A 405 -19.57 1.98 0.67
C SER A 405 -19.97 3.40 1.06
N ASN A 406 -19.86 3.74 2.35
CA ASN A 406 -20.13 5.09 2.83
C ASN A 406 -19.18 6.13 2.21
N LEU A 407 -17.88 5.81 2.08
CA LEU A 407 -16.91 6.69 1.44
C LEU A 407 -17.24 6.91 -0.05
N VAL A 408 -17.57 5.84 -0.78
CA VAL A 408 -17.97 5.90 -2.19
C VAL A 408 -19.24 6.74 -2.37
N TRP A 409 -20.25 6.54 -1.52
CA TRP A 409 -21.48 7.33 -1.54
C TRP A 409 -21.25 8.81 -1.22
N ARG A 410 -20.37 9.14 -0.25
CA ARG A 410 -19.99 10.54 0.05
C ARG A 410 -19.34 11.21 -1.16
N ILE A 411 -18.44 10.52 -1.86
CA ILE A 411 -17.82 11.02 -3.09
C ILE A 411 -18.90 11.26 -4.15
N ARG A 412 -19.75 10.26 -4.41
CA ARG A 412 -20.83 10.34 -5.40
C ARG A 412 -21.78 11.50 -5.12
N GLN A 413 -22.16 11.71 -3.86
CA GLN A 413 -23.03 12.82 -3.45
C GLN A 413 -22.35 14.18 -3.65
N HIS A 414 -21.06 14.31 -3.30
CA HIS A 414 -20.29 15.52 -3.52
C HIS A 414 -20.23 15.90 -5.01
N LEU A 415 -19.96 14.93 -5.89
CA LEU A 415 -19.92 15.15 -7.34
C LEU A 415 -21.30 15.56 -7.89
N ALA A 416 -22.36 14.84 -7.51
CA ALA A 416 -23.73 15.13 -7.95
C ALA A 416 -24.27 16.47 -7.41
N ALA A 417 -23.76 16.95 -6.29
CA ALA A 417 -24.06 18.28 -5.76
C ALA A 417 -23.30 19.41 -6.46
N THR A 418 -22.25 19.08 -7.23
CA THR A 418 -21.35 20.06 -7.85
C THR A 418 -21.57 20.21 -9.34
N VAL A 419 -21.91 19.13 -10.06
CA VAL A 419 -22.14 19.14 -11.51
C VAL A 419 -23.30 18.22 -11.86
N TRP A 420 -24.04 18.55 -12.93
CA TRP A 420 -25.08 17.67 -13.46
C TRP A 420 -24.50 16.76 -14.56
N LEU A 421 -24.80 15.46 -14.49
CA LEU A 421 -24.48 14.50 -15.55
C LEU A 421 -25.79 13.90 -16.11
N PRO A 422 -25.85 13.59 -17.42
CA PRO A 422 -27.02 12.97 -18.04
C PRO A 422 -27.34 11.57 -17.50
N PHE A 423 -26.32 10.83 -17.07
CA PHE A 423 -26.46 9.47 -16.55
C PHE A 423 -26.01 9.44 -15.09
N ASP A 424 -26.91 9.09 -14.19
CA ASP A 424 -26.62 9.09 -12.75
C ASP A 424 -25.54 8.06 -12.37
N ASP A 425 -25.54 6.90 -13.03
CA ASP A 425 -24.55 5.84 -12.79
C ASP A 425 -23.09 6.29 -13.10
N ASP A 426 -22.89 7.32 -13.92
CA ASP A 426 -21.55 7.88 -14.18
C ASP A 426 -20.90 8.42 -12.90
N PHE A 427 -21.70 8.97 -11.97
CA PHE A 427 -21.17 9.39 -10.67
C PHE A 427 -20.63 8.21 -9.86
N MET A 428 -21.21 7.02 -10.02
CA MET A 428 -20.75 5.83 -9.32
C MET A 428 -19.43 5.33 -9.90
N LEU A 429 -19.28 5.34 -11.23
CA LEU A 429 -18.00 5.03 -11.88
C LEU A 429 -16.89 5.99 -11.39
N LEU A 430 -17.18 7.29 -11.39
CA LEU A 430 -16.24 8.31 -10.93
C LEU A 430 -15.89 8.15 -9.45
N ALA A 431 -16.87 7.85 -8.60
CA ALA A 431 -16.65 7.62 -7.18
C ALA A 431 -15.77 6.39 -6.92
N CYS A 432 -16.00 5.29 -7.65
CA CYS A 432 -15.16 4.10 -7.59
C CYS A 432 -13.74 4.38 -8.10
N ALA A 433 -13.58 5.17 -9.17
CA ALA A 433 -12.27 5.56 -9.68
C ALA A 433 -11.50 6.43 -8.67
N ILE A 434 -12.18 7.38 -8.02
CA ILE A 434 -11.60 8.21 -6.97
C ILE A 434 -11.12 7.34 -5.80
N ALA A 435 -11.95 6.42 -5.31
CA ALA A 435 -11.55 5.50 -4.23
C ALA A 435 -10.37 4.60 -4.65
N ALA A 436 -10.42 4.04 -5.87
CA ALA A 436 -9.35 3.21 -6.41
C ALA A 436 -8.01 3.97 -6.57
N SER A 437 -8.04 5.30 -6.73
CA SER A 437 -6.83 6.12 -6.84
C SER A 437 -5.94 6.08 -5.59
N TYR A 438 -6.49 5.79 -4.41
CA TYR A 438 -5.73 5.66 -3.15
C TYR A 438 -4.96 4.34 -3.05
N VAL A 439 -5.37 3.33 -3.81
CA VAL A 439 -4.74 2.00 -3.85
C VAL A 439 -4.24 1.65 -5.25
N GLN A 440 -4.13 2.64 -6.15
CA GLN A 440 -3.85 2.41 -7.57
C GLN A 440 -2.52 1.69 -7.81
N SER A 441 -1.54 1.90 -6.92
CA SER A 441 -0.23 1.26 -6.98
C SER A 441 -0.28 -0.24 -6.69
N THR A 442 -1.42 -0.82 -6.29
CA THR A 442 -1.61 -2.27 -6.15
C THR A 442 -1.97 -2.94 -7.48
N PHE A 443 -2.63 -2.25 -8.41
CA PHE A 443 -3.13 -2.82 -9.66
C PHE A 443 -2.07 -2.82 -10.79
N ASP A 444 -2.10 -3.80 -11.69
CA ASP A 444 -1.19 -3.81 -12.86
C ASP A 444 -1.60 -2.78 -13.93
N ALA A 445 -2.90 -2.49 -14.02
CA ALA A 445 -3.50 -1.53 -14.92
C ALA A 445 -4.56 -0.68 -14.21
N VAL A 446 -4.79 0.53 -14.70
CA VAL A 446 -5.76 1.49 -14.16
C VAL A 446 -6.59 2.12 -15.27
N PRO A 447 -7.86 2.49 -15.01
CA PRO A 447 -8.67 3.17 -16.00
C PRO A 447 -8.18 4.59 -16.27
N LEU A 448 -8.27 4.97 -17.53
CA LEU A 448 -8.30 6.37 -17.94
C LEU A 448 -9.77 6.78 -18.14
N ILE A 449 -10.10 8.04 -17.90
CA ILE A 449 -11.46 8.54 -18.01
C ILE A 449 -11.47 9.68 -19.00
N LEU A 450 -12.31 9.58 -20.02
CA LEU A 450 -12.53 10.61 -21.00
C LEU A 450 -13.84 11.33 -20.67
N VAL A 451 -13.80 12.64 -20.54
CA VAL A 451 -15.00 13.45 -20.40
C VAL A 451 -15.24 14.22 -21.70
N THR A 452 -16.38 13.94 -22.33
CA THR A 452 -16.79 14.57 -23.59
C THR A 452 -18.04 15.42 -23.39
N GLY A 453 -18.21 16.45 -24.21
CA GLY A 453 -19.40 17.30 -24.19
C GLY A 453 -19.14 18.68 -24.79
N ALA A 454 -20.22 19.38 -25.16
CA ALA A 454 -20.14 20.72 -25.74
C ALA A 454 -19.52 21.74 -24.76
N ARG A 455 -19.15 22.93 -25.25
CA ARG A 455 -18.77 24.05 -24.37
C ARG A 455 -19.92 24.33 -23.37
N ASP A 456 -19.58 24.75 -22.15
CA ASP A 456 -20.54 24.99 -21.06
C ASP A 456 -21.33 23.76 -20.57
N SER A 457 -20.83 22.54 -20.82
CA SER A 457 -21.44 21.31 -20.31
C SER A 457 -21.01 20.90 -18.90
N GLY A 458 -20.20 21.70 -18.20
CA GLY A 458 -19.74 21.40 -16.84
C GLY A 458 -18.46 20.54 -16.73
N LYS A 459 -17.74 20.26 -17.83
CA LYS A 459 -16.49 19.44 -17.82
C LYS A 459 -15.43 19.93 -16.85
N SER A 460 -15.08 21.22 -16.91
CA SER A 460 -14.07 21.82 -16.03
C SER A 460 -14.52 21.80 -14.57
N GLN A 461 -15.82 22.00 -14.31
CA GLN A 461 -16.40 21.92 -12.97
C GLN A 461 -16.36 20.50 -12.41
N LEU A 462 -16.63 19.49 -13.23
CA LEU A 462 -16.45 18.08 -12.87
C LEU A 462 -14.99 17.77 -12.55
N GLY A 463 -14.06 18.22 -13.40
CA GLY A 463 -12.62 18.06 -13.19
C GLY A 463 -12.16 18.66 -11.85
N ASN A 464 -12.61 19.87 -11.53
CA ASN A 464 -12.33 20.51 -10.24
C ASN A 464 -12.90 19.68 -9.07
N ALA A 465 -14.15 19.26 -9.12
CA ALA A 465 -14.80 18.48 -8.06
C ALA A 465 -14.08 17.15 -7.80
N ILE A 466 -13.55 16.50 -8.84
CA ILE A 466 -12.77 15.27 -8.72
C ILE A 466 -11.41 15.55 -8.07
N SER A 467 -10.68 16.56 -8.55
CA SER A 467 -9.38 16.96 -7.97
C SER A 467 -9.48 17.31 -6.49
N GLU A 468 -10.64 17.80 -6.04
CA GLU A 468 -10.92 18.15 -4.65
C GLU A 468 -11.02 16.93 -3.71
N VAL A 469 -11.19 15.71 -4.20
CA VAL A 469 -11.34 14.51 -3.33
C VAL A 469 -10.44 13.33 -3.72
N ALA A 470 -9.82 13.38 -4.90
CA ALA A 470 -8.98 12.30 -5.40
C ALA A 470 -7.59 12.25 -4.75
N CYS A 471 -6.97 11.06 -4.76
CA CYS A 471 -5.70 10.82 -4.09
C CYS A 471 -4.59 11.70 -4.70
N ASN A 472 -3.98 12.50 -3.84
CA ASN A 472 -2.83 13.34 -4.15
C ASN A 472 -3.01 14.21 -5.40
N SER A 473 -4.24 14.61 -5.74
CA SER A 473 -4.52 15.27 -7.02
C SER A 473 -4.14 16.75 -7.03
N PRO A 474 -3.44 17.26 -8.06
CA PRO A 474 -3.33 18.69 -8.26
C PRO A 474 -4.66 19.28 -8.75
N PRO A 475 -4.79 20.62 -8.72
CA PRO A 475 -5.81 21.31 -9.50
C PRO A 475 -5.74 20.91 -10.99
N PRO A 476 -6.87 20.90 -11.72
CA PRO A 476 -6.89 20.56 -13.14
C PRO A 476 -5.89 21.36 -13.97
N VAL A 477 -5.19 20.67 -14.87
CA VAL A 477 -4.10 21.24 -15.67
C VAL A 477 -4.51 21.32 -17.13
N GLY A 478 -4.56 22.53 -17.70
CA GLY A 478 -4.92 22.70 -19.12
C GLY A 478 -4.11 23.69 -19.94
N GLN A 479 -3.24 24.51 -19.33
CA GLN A 479 -2.50 25.56 -20.05
C GLN A 479 -0.98 25.49 -19.87
N VAL A 480 -0.41 24.29 -19.78
CA VAL A 480 1.04 24.09 -19.61
C VAL A 480 1.61 23.21 -20.72
N SER A 481 2.93 23.22 -20.91
CA SER A 481 3.57 22.39 -21.93
C SER A 481 3.54 20.90 -21.58
N ALA A 482 3.61 20.03 -22.59
CA ALA A 482 3.66 18.57 -22.43
C ALA A 482 4.77 18.11 -21.47
N ALA A 483 5.95 18.75 -21.52
CA ALA A 483 7.06 18.46 -20.61
C ALA A 483 6.75 18.80 -19.14
N THR A 484 5.97 19.85 -18.89
CA THR A 484 5.52 20.19 -17.54
C THR A 484 4.48 19.18 -17.04
N ILE A 485 3.54 18.77 -17.89
CA ILE A 485 2.56 17.72 -17.57
C ILE A 485 3.26 16.43 -17.18
N ALA A 486 4.27 16.01 -17.95
CA ALA A 486 5.05 14.81 -17.66
C ALA A 486 5.68 14.83 -16.25
N ARG A 487 6.26 15.97 -15.85
CA ARG A 487 6.85 16.14 -14.51
C ARG A 487 5.79 16.18 -13.41
N ILE A 488 4.65 16.81 -13.66
CA ILE A 488 3.55 16.82 -12.69
C ILE A 488 3.04 15.40 -12.48
N ILE A 489 2.85 14.60 -13.54
CA ILE A 489 2.41 13.20 -13.41
C ILE A 489 3.37 12.40 -12.52
N ASP A 490 4.68 12.44 -12.81
CA ASP A 490 5.69 11.70 -12.05
C ASP A 490 5.82 12.17 -10.58
N MET A 491 5.66 13.48 -10.33
CA MET A 491 5.70 14.07 -9.00
C MET A 491 4.45 13.72 -8.18
N THR A 492 3.29 13.77 -8.81
CA THR A 492 1.99 13.61 -8.16
C THR A 492 1.76 12.17 -7.73
N ARG A 493 2.01 11.20 -8.64
CA ARG A 493 1.71 9.75 -8.44
C ARG A 493 0.32 9.44 -7.89
N GLY A 494 -0.61 10.36 -8.13
CA GLY A 494 -1.99 10.36 -7.66
C GLY A 494 -2.95 10.33 -8.85
N PHE A 495 -4.14 10.89 -8.66
CA PHE A 495 -5.11 11.10 -9.73
C PHE A 495 -4.79 12.41 -10.46
N MET A 496 -4.77 12.40 -11.79
CA MET A 496 -4.45 13.59 -12.59
C MET A 496 -5.66 14.03 -13.41
N VAL A 497 -6.03 15.31 -13.34
CA VAL A 497 -7.05 15.91 -14.21
C VAL A 497 -6.38 16.81 -15.25
N MET A 498 -6.61 16.51 -16.52
CA MET A 498 -6.16 17.30 -17.67
C MET A 498 -7.38 17.99 -18.28
N ASP A 499 -7.43 19.31 -18.13
CA ASP A 499 -8.49 20.13 -18.71
C ASP A 499 -8.05 20.66 -20.08
N ASP A 500 -8.97 20.81 -21.03
CA ASP A 500 -8.70 21.44 -22.34
C ASP A 500 -7.41 20.96 -23.05
N LEU A 501 -7.27 19.63 -23.24
CA LEU A 501 -6.07 19.03 -23.83
C LEU A 501 -5.79 19.53 -25.26
N GLU A 502 -6.82 19.95 -26.01
CA GLU A 502 -6.68 20.54 -27.35
C GLU A 502 -5.90 21.86 -27.33
N SER A 503 -6.07 22.68 -26.30
CA SER A 503 -5.33 23.93 -26.16
C SER A 503 -3.82 23.73 -25.98
N ILE A 504 -3.41 22.55 -25.49
CA ILE A 504 -2.00 22.17 -25.33
C ILE A 504 -1.40 21.82 -26.69
N ALA A 505 -2.14 21.17 -27.58
CA ALA A 505 -1.72 20.91 -28.96
C ALA A 505 -1.41 22.21 -29.71
N ASN A 506 -2.26 23.23 -29.54
CA ASN A 506 -2.11 24.53 -30.20
C ASN A 506 -0.92 25.37 -29.70
N LYS A 507 -0.39 25.10 -28.50
CA LYS A 507 0.74 25.84 -27.90
C LYS A 507 2.10 25.18 -28.11
N SER A 508 2.15 23.87 -28.36
CA SER A 508 3.37 23.24 -28.84
C SER A 508 3.59 23.66 -30.29
N ASN A 509 4.59 24.51 -30.55
CA ASN A 509 5.01 24.93 -31.90
C ASN A 509 5.61 23.76 -32.75
N GLY A 510 5.09 22.55 -32.60
CA GLY A 510 5.49 21.34 -33.30
C GLY A 510 4.67 20.14 -32.82
N ASP A 511 3.95 19.51 -33.76
CA ASP A 511 3.06 18.36 -33.55
C ASP A 511 3.75 17.20 -32.77
N ALA A 512 5.06 17.04 -32.95
CA ALA A 512 5.84 15.95 -32.36
C ALA A 512 5.84 15.88 -30.81
N GLN A 513 5.81 17.02 -30.09
CA GLN A 513 5.80 16.99 -28.61
C GLN A 513 4.43 16.62 -28.05
N PHE A 514 3.36 17.02 -28.75
CA PHE A 514 2.01 16.66 -28.38
C PHE A 514 1.73 15.19 -28.69
N ASP A 515 2.17 14.71 -29.85
CA ASP A 515 2.10 13.29 -30.22
C ASP A 515 2.83 12.39 -29.21
N ASP A 516 4.00 12.82 -28.73
CA ASP A 516 4.75 12.10 -27.69
C ASP A 516 3.95 12.04 -26.37
N LEU A 517 3.27 13.12 -25.98
CA LEU A 517 2.39 13.12 -24.80
C LEU A 517 1.22 12.15 -24.98
N ILE A 518 0.54 12.16 -26.12
CA ILE A 518 -0.55 11.23 -26.43
C ILE A 518 -0.06 9.78 -26.38
N GLN A 519 1.12 9.51 -26.94
CA GLN A 519 1.75 8.20 -26.85
C GLN A 519 2.07 7.80 -25.40
N ASN A 520 2.55 8.74 -24.59
CA ASN A 520 2.80 8.51 -23.16
C ASN A 520 1.49 8.20 -22.42
N LEU A 521 0.40 8.92 -22.71
CA LEU A 521 -0.92 8.65 -22.13
C LEU A 521 -1.41 7.23 -22.47
N LYS A 522 -1.23 6.77 -23.72
CA LYS A 522 -1.57 5.41 -24.16
C LYS A 522 -0.84 4.32 -23.37
N LEU A 523 0.37 4.58 -22.89
CA LEU A 523 1.19 3.64 -22.13
C LEU A 523 1.05 3.81 -20.61
N SER A 524 0.48 4.93 -20.17
CA SER A 524 0.40 5.33 -18.77
C SER A 524 -0.60 4.53 -17.92
N TYR A 525 -1.49 3.78 -18.56
CA TYR A 525 -2.51 2.99 -17.87
C TYR A 525 -1.93 1.71 -17.23
N LYS A 526 -0.75 1.24 -17.65
CA LYS A 526 -0.17 -0.06 -17.23
C LYS A 526 1.23 0.13 -16.64
N LYS A 527 1.48 -0.43 -15.45
CA LYS A 527 2.75 -0.24 -14.72
C LYS A 527 3.98 -0.60 -15.54
N THR A 528 3.91 -1.70 -16.29
CA THR A 528 5.04 -2.25 -17.05
C THR A 528 5.46 -1.35 -18.22
N THR A 529 4.58 -0.49 -18.72
CA THR A 529 4.84 0.37 -19.89
C THR A 529 4.89 1.85 -19.56
N ALA A 530 4.47 2.25 -18.36
CA ALA A 530 4.31 3.66 -17.99
C ALA A 530 5.63 4.38 -17.63
N THR A 531 6.77 3.68 -17.59
CA THR A 531 8.07 4.29 -17.32
C THR A 531 8.74 4.73 -18.62
N LYS A 532 9.23 5.99 -18.67
CA LYS A 532 9.97 6.51 -19.81
C LYS A 532 11.26 7.22 -19.39
N TYR A 533 12.26 7.18 -20.25
CA TYR A 533 13.50 7.93 -20.10
C TYR A 533 13.42 9.20 -20.94
N VAL A 534 13.65 10.35 -20.29
CA VAL A 534 13.59 11.67 -20.92
C VAL A 534 14.92 12.37 -20.71
N THR A 535 15.51 12.90 -21.78
CA THR A 535 16.75 13.67 -21.68
C THR A 535 16.43 15.09 -21.23
N ASN A 536 16.99 15.50 -20.09
CA ASN A 536 16.96 16.87 -19.64
C ASN A 536 17.92 17.69 -20.51
N MET A 537 17.36 18.44 -21.45
CA MET A 537 18.12 19.23 -22.43
C MET A 537 19.07 20.26 -21.81
N LYS A 538 18.81 20.72 -20.58
CA LYS A 538 19.67 21.69 -19.88
C LYS A 538 20.88 21.04 -19.22
N THR A 539 20.72 19.84 -18.68
CA THR A 539 21.78 19.14 -17.94
C THR A 539 22.45 18.04 -18.75
N GLY A 540 21.88 17.67 -19.90
CA GLY A 540 22.27 16.52 -20.71
C GLY A 540 21.99 15.17 -20.03
N LYS A 541 21.40 15.16 -18.83
CA LYS A 541 21.15 13.94 -18.06
C LYS A 541 19.86 13.28 -18.48
N VAL A 542 19.87 11.96 -18.53
CA VAL A 542 18.66 11.15 -18.73
C VAL A 542 17.95 10.99 -17.39
N GLU A 543 16.68 11.39 -17.34
CA GLU A 543 15.79 11.27 -16.19
C GLU A 543 14.75 10.17 -16.46
N LYS A 544 14.48 9.35 -15.46
CA LYS A 544 13.44 8.32 -15.52
C LYS A 544 12.15 8.90 -14.92
N LEU A 545 11.10 8.98 -15.72
CA LEU A 545 9.77 9.47 -15.32
C LEU A 545 8.77 8.33 -15.31
N ASN A 546 7.90 8.29 -14.29
CA ASN A 546 6.80 7.35 -14.20
C ASN A 546 5.47 8.05 -14.50
N PHE A 547 4.77 7.59 -15.53
CA PHE A 547 3.48 8.13 -15.93
C PHE A 547 2.30 7.35 -15.34
N PHE A 548 2.53 6.27 -14.58
CA PHE A 548 1.48 5.38 -14.12
C PHE A 548 0.49 6.08 -13.20
N GLY A 549 -0.80 5.87 -13.43
CA GLY A 549 -1.86 6.34 -12.53
C GLY A 549 -3.15 6.72 -13.26
N MET A 550 -4.23 6.83 -12.50
CA MET A 550 -5.55 7.21 -13.01
C MET A 550 -5.55 8.66 -13.50
N LYS A 551 -6.22 8.89 -14.63
CA LYS A 551 -6.30 10.22 -15.23
C LYS A 551 -7.69 10.47 -15.76
N LEU A 552 -8.12 11.71 -15.62
CA LEU A 552 -9.29 12.24 -16.31
C LEU A 552 -8.82 13.25 -17.35
N ILE A 553 -9.33 13.10 -18.57
CA ILE A 553 -9.00 13.95 -19.70
C ILE A 553 -10.30 14.57 -20.20
N ASN A 554 -10.37 15.89 -20.16
CA ASN A 554 -11.45 16.63 -20.79
C ASN A 554 -11.09 16.88 -22.25
N ASN A 555 -11.98 16.49 -23.17
CA ASN A 555 -11.82 16.80 -24.57
C ASN A 555 -13.16 17.24 -25.22
N THR A 556 -13.09 18.05 -26.28
CA THR A 556 -14.28 18.44 -27.05
C THR A 556 -14.45 17.63 -28.34
N GLN A 557 -13.36 17.11 -28.92
CA GLN A 557 -13.36 16.42 -30.21
C GLN A 557 -13.23 14.88 -30.14
N GLY A 558 -13.25 14.29 -28.93
CA GLY A 558 -13.06 12.84 -28.74
C GLY A 558 -11.58 12.42 -28.76
N VAL A 559 -11.28 11.12 -28.77
CA VAL A 559 -9.91 10.60 -28.77
C VAL A 559 -9.71 9.56 -29.86
N ASP A 560 -8.46 9.30 -30.24
CA ASP A 560 -8.15 8.24 -31.20
C ASP A 560 -8.60 6.87 -30.67
N SER A 561 -9.02 5.98 -31.57
CA SER A 561 -9.57 4.65 -31.22
C SER A 561 -8.67 3.80 -30.32
N ILE A 562 -7.35 3.95 -30.43
CA ILE A 562 -6.40 3.20 -29.61
C ILE A 562 -6.39 3.75 -28.18
N LEU A 563 -6.40 5.06 -28.00
CA LEU A 563 -6.54 5.69 -26.68
C LEU A 563 -7.94 5.45 -26.09
N GLY A 564 -8.99 5.53 -26.91
CA GLY A 564 -10.39 5.27 -26.53
C GLY A 564 -10.60 3.87 -25.97
N SER A 565 -9.99 2.84 -26.56
CA SER A 565 -10.05 1.45 -26.05
C SER A 565 -9.47 1.22 -24.64
N ARG A 566 -8.88 2.26 -24.04
CA ARG A 566 -8.30 2.26 -22.68
C ARG A 566 -9.03 3.22 -21.74
N MET A 567 -10.16 3.77 -22.18
CA MET A 567 -10.87 4.83 -21.48
C MET A 567 -12.32 4.45 -21.20
N PHE A 568 -12.83 4.92 -20.06
CA PHE A 568 -14.26 5.03 -19.85
C PHE A 568 -14.73 6.43 -20.26
N THR A 569 -15.76 6.50 -21.11
CA THR A 569 -16.29 7.77 -21.61
C THR A 569 -17.45 8.24 -20.76
N ILE A 570 -17.34 9.45 -20.21
CA ILE A 570 -18.37 10.16 -19.46
C ILE A 570 -18.86 11.33 -20.30
N THR A 571 -20.16 11.32 -20.60
CA THR A 571 -20.76 12.38 -21.40
C THR A 571 -21.30 13.46 -20.47
N THR A 572 -20.96 14.72 -20.77
CA THR A 572 -21.46 15.90 -20.06
C THR A 572 -22.38 16.72 -20.96
N ARG A 573 -23.38 17.38 -20.38
CA ARG A 573 -24.30 18.27 -21.11
C ARG A 573 -24.67 19.47 -20.24
N ALA A 574 -25.12 20.54 -20.88
CA ALA A 574 -25.67 21.68 -20.17
C ALA A 574 -26.83 21.23 -19.27
N MET A 575 -26.84 21.71 -18.03
CA MET A 575 -27.88 21.39 -17.06
C MET A 575 -29.26 21.82 -17.59
N PRO A 576 -30.28 20.94 -17.58
CA PRO A 576 -31.62 21.30 -18.03
C PRO A 576 -32.22 22.44 -17.20
N GLU A 577 -32.94 23.36 -17.86
CA GLU A 577 -33.68 24.43 -17.18
C GLU A 577 -34.69 23.84 -16.18
N GLY A 578 -34.68 24.36 -14.95
CA GLY A 578 -35.54 23.89 -13.85
C GLY A 578 -34.96 22.74 -13.01
N THR A 579 -33.78 22.22 -13.36
CA THR A 579 -33.02 21.29 -12.50
C THR A 579 -32.17 22.09 -11.51
N SER A 580 -32.21 21.73 -10.23
CA SER A 580 -31.36 22.29 -9.20
C SER A 580 -30.41 21.23 -8.63
N LEU A 581 -29.18 21.64 -8.35
CA LEU A 581 -28.21 20.80 -7.66
C LEU A 581 -28.45 20.88 -6.15
N SER A 582 -28.38 19.75 -5.46
CA SER A 582 -28.52 19.69 -4.00
C SER A 582 -27.26 20.22 -3.30
N GLN A 583 -27.08 21.54 -3.26
CA GLN A 583 -25.87 22.16 -2.71
C GLN A 583 -25.59 21.79 -1.25
N GLU A 584 -26.62 21.45 -0.47
CA GLU A 584 -26.49 20.96 0.92
C GLU A 584 -25.67 19.66 1.02
N LYS A 585 -25.62 18.86 -0.04
CA LYS A 585 -24.83 17.62 -0.12
C LYS A 585 -23.39 17.86 -0.59
N ARG A 586 -23.02 19.10 -0.93
CA ARG A 586 -21.67 19.45 -1.35
C ARG A 586 -20.79 19.59 -0.11
N LEU A 587 -19.81 18.69 0.00
CA LEU A 587 -18.81 18.76 1.07
C LEU A 587 -18.06 20.10 1.10
N THR A 588 -17.90 20.63 2.31
CA THR A 588 -17.08 21.79 2.66
C THR A 588 -15.58 21.47 2.52
N PRO A 589 -14.66 22.47 2.54
CA PRO A 589 -13.22 22.22 2.57
C PRO A 589 -12.76 21.22 3.65
N ASP A 590 -13.26 21.37 4.88
CA ASP A 590 -12.87 20.52 6.00
C ASP A 590 -13.42 19.09 5.87
N GLU A 591 -14.67 18.94 5.42
CA GLU A 591 -15.26 17.61 5.17
C GLU A 591 -14.57 16.89 4.01
N ARG A 592 -14.07 17.63 3.00
CA ARG A 592 -13.25 17.07 1.92
C ARG A 592 -11.91 16.60 2.46
N ASP A 593 -11.25 17.39 3.31
CA ASP A 593 -10.03 16.98 4.00
C ASP A 593 -10.23 15.71 4.84
N GLU A 594 -11.33 15.65 5.61
CA GLU A 594 -11.70 14.48 6.40
C GLU A 594 -11.94 13.26 5.50
N LEU A 595 -12.69 13.41 4.41
CA LEU A 595 -12.93 12.33 3.45
C LEU A 595 -11.61 11.79 2.86
N ARG A 596 -10.65 12.66 2.52
CA ARG A 596 -9.33 12.24 2.01
C ARG A 596 -8.53 11.49 3.08
N ASN A 597 -8.56 11.95 4.34
CA ASN A 597 -7.93 11.25 5.46
C ASN A 597 -8.55 9.86 5.71
N ASP A 598 -9.89 9.77 5.64
CA ASP A 598 -10.63 8.51 5.76
C ASP A 598 -10.26 7.54 4.63
N LEU A 599 -10.14 8.03 3.39
CA LEU A 599 -9.75 7.23 2.23
C LEU A 599 -8.30 6.72 2.32
N HIS A 600 -7.35 7.57 2.76
CA HIS A 600 -5.97 7.12 3.04
C HIS A 600 -5.93 6.08 4.15
N THR A 601 -6.65 6.32 5.25
CA THR A 601 -6.74 5.40 6.39
C THR A 601 -7.33 4.05 5.97
N TRP A 602 -8.41 4.07 5.18
CA TRP A 602 -9.00 2.87 4.60
C TRP A 602 -7.99 2.14 3.71
N ALA A 603 -7.36 2.85 2.77
CA ALA A 603 -6.40 2.28 1.84
C ALA A 603 -5.23 1.58 2.56
N PHE A 604 -4.65 2.24 3.57
CA PHE A 604 -3.52 1.70 4.33
C PHE A 604 -3.93 0.52 5.22
N CYS A 605 -5.11 0.57 5.86
CA CYS A 605 -5.57 -0.54 6.70
C CYS A 605 -6.04 -1.77 5.89
N GLU A 606 -6.58 -1.56 4.69
CA GLU A 606 -7.28 -2.58 3.92
C GLU A 606 -6.55 -3.03 2.64
N VAL A 607 -5.32 -2.56 2.39
CA VAL A 607 -4.53 -2.88 1.19
C VAL A 607 -4.40 -4.40 0.97
N GLY A 608 -4.27 -5.18 2.05
CA GLY A 608 -4.20 -6.64 1.96
C GLY A 608 -5.48 -7.25 1.35
N LYS A 609 -6.66 -6.73 1.72
CA LYS A 609 -7.95 -7.15 1.14
C LYS A 609 -8.08 -6.71 -0.32
N VAL A 610 -7.57 -5.51 -0.66
CA VAL A 610 -7.52 -5.03 -2.05
C VAL A 610 -6.70 -5.96 -2.94
N VAL A 611 -5.51 -6.34 -2.51
CA VAL A 611 -4.63 -7.24 -3.27
C VAL A 611 -5.25 -8.63 -3.44
N GLN A 612 -5.84 -9.18 -2.37
CA GLN A 612 -6.54 -10.46 -2.43
C GLN A 612 -7.74 -10.40 -3.38
N MET A 613 -8.57 -9.36 -3.28
CA MET A 613 -9.73 -9.17 -4.14
C MET A 613 -9.34 -8.98 -5.61
N TYR A 614 -8.28 -8.20 -5.86
CA TYR A 614 -7.75 -8.02 -7.22
C TYR A 614 -7.28 -9.35 -7.82
N ALA A 615 -6.57 -10.18 -7.05
CA ALA A 615 -6.15 -11.50 -7.50
C ALA A 615 -7.33 -12.45 -7.76
N MET A 616 -8.44 -12.32 -7.01
CA MET A 616 -9.66 -13.12 -7.21
C MET A 616 -10.46 -12.68 -8.45
N ILE A 617 -10.63 -11.38 -8.66
CA ILE A 617 -11.37 -10.81 -9.79
C ILE A 617 -10.56 -10.93 -11.09
N PHE A 618 -9.24 -10.79 -10.99
CA PHE A 618 -8.33 -10.77 -12.14
C PHE A 618 -7.18 -11.79 -11.98
N PRO A 619 -7.49 -13.12 -11.94
CA PRO A 619 -6.47 -14.16 -11.75
C PRO A 619 -5.57 -14.33 -12.98
N ASN A 620 -6.09 -14.02 -14.18
CA ASN A 620 -5.40 -14.15 -15.46
C ASN A 620 -5.42 -12.82 -16.22
N ARG A 621 -4.36 -12.56 -16.99
CA ARG A 621 -4.28 -11.40 -17.88
C ARG A 621 -5.21 -11.59 -19.07
N SER A 622 -6.37 -10.93 -19.04
CA SER A 622 -7.43 -11.03 -20.04
C SER A 622 -7.47 -9.80 -20.95
N THR A 623 -8.65 -9.45 -21.50
CA THR A 623 -8.83 -8.35 -22.45
C THR A 623 -8.50 -6.99 -21.84
N ARG A 624 -8.18 -5.98 -22.67
CA ARG A 624 -7.88 -4.62 -22.18
C ARG A 624 -9.04 -3.99 -21.39
N SER A 625 -10.28 -4.29 -21.77
CA SER A 625 -11.48 -3.81 -21.07
C SER A 625 -11.58 -4.40 -19.66
N GLU A 626 -11.22 -5.67 -19.49
CA GLU A 626 -11.12 -6.31 -18.19
C GLU A 626 -9.96 -5.74 -17.36
N GLU A 627 -8.79 -5.48 -17.98
CA GLU A 627 -7.66 -4.83 -17.32
C GLU A 627 -8.04 -3.47 -16.69
N ILE A 628 -8.75 -2.61 -17.43
CA ILE A 628 -9.11 -1.26 -16.97
C ILE A 628 -10.33 -1.23 -16.05
N SER A 629 -11.24 -2.21 -16.16
CA SER A 629 -12.42 -2.32 -15.28
C SER A 629 -12.10 -2.98 -13.94
N ALA A 630 -11.03 -3.80 -13.85
CA ALA A 630 -10.69 -4.55 -12.66
C ALA A 630 -10.53 -3.68 -11.39
N PRO A 631 -9.84 -2.53 -11.40
CA PRO A 631 -9.77 -1.65 -10.22
C PRO A 631 -11.15 -1.19 -9.73
N LEU A 632 -12.06 -0.86 -10.64
CA LEU A 632 -13.42 -0.41 -10.29
C LEU A 632 -14.26 -1.55 -9.72
N ARG A 633 -14.14 -2.75 -10.30
CA ARG A 633 -14.81 -3.97 -9.80
C ARG A 633 -14.32 -4.33 -8.39
N VAL A 634 -13.02 -4.20 -8.12
CA VAL A 634 -12.45 -4.43 -6.79
C VAL A 634 -13.06 -3.49 -5.74
N ILE A 635 -13.17 -2.19 -6.05
CA ILE A 635 -13.79 -1.24 -5.13
C ILE A 635 -15.26 -1.57 -4.89
N ALA A 636 -16.02 -1.88 -5.94
CA ALA A 636 -17.44 -2.22 -5.80
C ALA A 636 -17.65 -3.53 -5.01
N GLU A 637 -16.82 -4.54 -5.23
CA GLU A 637 -16.91 -5.80 -4.49
C GLU A 637 -16.57 -5.58 -3.00
N LEU A 638 -15.47 -4.87 -2.71
CA LEU A 638 -15.08 -4.56 -1.33
C LEU A 638 -16.06 -3.63 -0.60
N SER A 639 -16.85 -2.86 -1.34
CA SER A 639 -17.90 -2.04 -0.73
C SER A 639 -19.02 -2.88 -0.12
N GLY A 640 -19.23 -4.11 -0.62
CA GLY A 640 -20.34 -4.98 -0.23
C GLY A 640 -21.74 -4.45 -0.57
N ASP A 641 -21.83 -3.36 -1.34
CA ASP A 641 -23.08 -2.70 -1.71
C ASP A 641 -23.53 -3.12 -3.11
N LYS A 642 -24.68 -3.79 -3.18
CA LYS A 642 -25.25 -4.27 -4.44
C LYS A 642 -25.65 -3.15 -5.40
N GLU A 643 -25.99 -1.96 -4.90
CA GLU A 643 -26.33 -0.84 -5.77
C GLU A 643 -25.08 -0.31 -6.47
N ILE A 644 -23.95 -0.20 -5.75
CA ILE A 644 -22.66 0.18 -6.33
C ILE A 644 -22.26 -0.80 -7.44
N GLN A 645 -22.38 -2.10 -7.17
CA GLN A 645 -22.08 -3.16 -8.15
C GLN A 645 -23.00 -3.08 -9.38
N SER A 646 -24.30 -2.91 -9.15
CA SER A 646 -25.31 -2.85 -10.22
C SER A 646 -25.13 -1.60 -11.10
N ALA A 647 -24.87 -0.44 -10.48
CA ALA A 647 -24.59 0.81 -11.19
C ALA A 647 -23.34 0.69 -12.07
N LEU A 648 -22.24 0.12 -11.56
CA LEU A 648 -21.06 -0.10 -12.38
C LEU A 648 -21.33 -1.06 -13.55
N GLN A 649 -22.09 -2.12 -13.32
CA GLN A 649 -22.42 -3.07 -14.37
C GLN A 649 -23.24 -2.40 -15.49
N ARG A 650 -24.23 -1.57 -15.15
CA ARG A 650 -24.99 -0.75 -16.13
C ARG A 650 -24.07 0.20 -16.90
N VAL A 651 -23.07 0.79 -16.25
CA VAL A 651 -22.07 1.64 -16.92
C VAL A 651 -21.24 0.80 -17.89
N PHE A 652 -20.69 -0.35 -17.48
CA PHE A 652 -19.88 -1.19 -18.35
C PHE A 652 -20.66 -1.67 -19.59
N GLU A 653 -21.92 -2.04 -19.43
CA GLU A 653 -22.79 -2.40 -20.54
C GLU A 653 -23.01 -1.23 -21.51
N ARG A 654 -23.20 -0.02 -20.97
CA ARG A 654 -23.25 1.21 -21.80
C ARG A 654 -21.93 1.47 -22.51
N GLN A 655 -20.79 1.24 -21.88
CA GLN A 655 -19.47 1.44 -22.49
C GLN A 655 -19.23 0.47 -23.65
N VAL A 656 -19.65 -0.80 -23.51
CA VAL A 656 -19.61 -1.78 -24.60
C VAL A 656 -20.49 -1.34 -25.78
N LYS A 657 -21.67 -0.76 -25.51
CA LYS A 657 -22.53 -0.19 -26.56
C LYS A 657 -21.92 1.04 -27.23
N LEU A 658 -21.22 1.90 -26.49
CA LEU A 658 -20.51 3.05 -27.04
C LEU A 658 -19.27 2.66 -27.87
N ASP A 659 -18.55 1.61 -27.47
CA ASP A 659 -17.39 1.07 -28.19
C ASP A 659 -17.79 0.22 -29.41
N ALA A 660 -19.00 -0.35 -29.38
CA ALA A 660 -19.67 -0.87 -30.56
C ALA A 660 -19.98 0.33 -31.45
N LYS A 661 -18.99 0.78 -32.22
CA LYS A 661 -19.21 1.74 -33.30
C LYS A 661 -20.42 1.22 -34.08
N PRO A 662 -21.52 1.96 -34.20
CA PRO A 662 -22.40 1.71 -35.30
C PRO A 662 -21.54 1.91 -36.56
N GLU A 663 -21.20 0.81 -37.23
CA GLU A 663 -20.33 0.84 -38.41
C GLU A 663 -21.00 1.64 -39.54
N THR A 664 -22.33 1.79 -39.46
CA THR A 664 -23.15 2.45 -40.46
C THR A 664 -24.23 3.33 -39.84
N ALA A 665 -24.77 4.26 -40.64
CA ALA A 665 -25.97 5.03 -40.27
C ALA A 665 -27.19 4.13 -39.98
N GLU A 666 -27.20 2.89 -40.50
CA GLU A 666 -28.29 1.92 -40.32
C GLU A 666 -28.30 1.33 -38.92
N ASP A 667 -27.12 1.15 -38.31
CA ASP A 667 -26.98 0.67 -36.94
C ASP A 667 -27.47 1.73 -35.94
N ILE A 668 -27.10 3.00 -36.15
CA ILE A 668 -27.61 4.14 -35.35
C ILE A 668 -29.13 4.21 -35.42
N LEU A 669 -29.69 4.01 -36.62
CA LEU A 669 -31.13 4.00 -36.82
C LEU A 669 -31.79 2.85 -36.04
N HIS A 670 -31.20 1.66 -36.08
CA HIS A 670 -31.70 0.50 -35.35
C HIS A 670 -31.73 0.75 -33.85
N GLU A 671 -30.62 1.23 -33.29
CA GLU A 671 -30.49 1.53 -31.86
C GLU A 671 -31.44 2.66 -31.43
N ALA A 672 -31.59 3.70 -32.26
CA ALA A 672 -32.56 4.78 -32.02
C ALA A 672 -33.99 4.25 -31.90
N LEU A 673 -34.36 3.29 -32.73
CA LEU A 673 -35.68 2.66 -32.68
C LEU A 673 -35.87 1.77 -31.46
N GLU A 674 -34.87 0.94 -31.12
CA GLU A 674 -34.92 0.12 -29.90
C GLU A 674 -35.11 1.02 -28.67
N SER A 675 -34.31 2.08 -28.56
CA SER A 675 -34.37 3.03 -27.45
C SER A 675 -35.71 3.77 -27.35
N ILE A 676 -36.33 4.16 -28.47
CA ILE A 676 -37.66 4.80 -28.47
C ILE A 676 -38.74 3.82 -27.96
N LEU A 677 -38.65 2.55 -28.34
CA LEU A 677 -39.59 1.52 -27.91
C LEU A 677 -39.46 1.23 -26.41
N GLU A 678 -38.23 1.04 -25.93
CA GLU A 678 -37.92 0.81 -24.51
C GLU A 678 -38.38 1.98 -23.65
N ASP A 679 -38.03 3.21 -24.04
CA ASP A 679 -38.47 4.43 -23.34
C ASP A 679 -40.00 4.54 -23.30
N GLY A 680 -40.68 4.10 -24.37
CA GLY A 680 -42.13 4.03 -24.42
C GLY A 680 -42.71 3.31 -23.22
N VAL A 681 -42.20 2.11 -22.97
CA VAL A 681 -42.64 1.23 -21.89
C VAL A 681 -42.18 1.75 -20.54
N VAL A 682 -40.89 2.07 -20.40
CA VAL A 682 -40.30 2.47 -19.11
C VAL A 682 -40.84 3.82 -18.62
N LYS A 683 -40.94 4.82 -19.50
CA LYS A 683 -41.33 6.19 -19.11
C LYS A 683 -42.84 6.38 -19.08
N TRP A 684 -43.58 5.71 -19.97
CA TRP A 684 -45.01 6.01 -20.18
C TRP A 684 -45.93 4.80 -20.04
N GLY A 685 -45.40 3.60 -19.75
CA GLY A 685 -46.19 2.39 -19.58
C GLY A 685 -46.93 1.93 -20.85
N GLN A 686 -46.49 2.40 -22.03
CA GLN A 686 -47.15 2.11 -23.30
C GLN A 686 -46.14 1.76 -24.41
N VAL A 687 -46.46 0.78 -25.23
CA VAL A 687 -45.66 0.43 -26.40
C VAL A 687 -45.94 1.41 -27.52
N ARG A 688 -44.90 2.07 -28.01
CA ARG A 688 -45.01 3.05 -29.11
C ARG A 688 -44.92 2.37 -30.46
N ALA A 689 -46.07 1.90 -30.95
CA ALA A 689 -46.20 1.22 -32.23
C ALA A 689 -46.03 2.15 -33.44
N ALA A 690 -45.99 3.48 -33.25
CA ALA A 690 -45.67 4.43 -34.32
C ALA A 690 -44.61 5.45 -33.90
N VAL A 691 -43.74 5.79 -34.85
CA VAL A 691 -42.65 6.75 -34.67
C VAL A 691 -42.65 7.79 -35.79
N CYS A 692 -42.28 9.03 -35.45
CA CYS A 692 -42.10 10.07 -36.46
C CYS A 692 -40.63 10.17 -36.89
N VAL A 693 -40.41 10.47 -38.18
CA VAL A 693 -39.07 10.58 -38.77
C VAL A 693 -38.24 11.63 -38.02
N THR A 694 -38.87 12.74 -37.64
CA THR A 694 -38.20 13.83 -36.92
C THR A 694 -37.75 13.41 -35.51
N GLU A 695 -38.56 12.64 -34.79
CA GLU A 695 -38.15 12.07 -33.51
C GLU A 695 -37.00 11.10 -33.69
N VAL A 696 -37.09 10.21 -34.68
CA VAL A 696 -36.03 9.23 -34.95
C VAL A 696 -34.72 9.95 -35.26
N ILE A 697 -34.74 10.99 -36.09
CA ILE A 697 -33.57 11.85 -36.34
C ILE A 697 -33.05 12.48 -35.06
N MET A 698 -33.94 13.06 -34.24
CA MET A 698 -33.52 13.67 -32.99
C MET A 698 -32.89 12.63 -32.06
N ARG A 699 -33.42 11.40 -32.01
CA ARG A 699 -32.87 10.29 -31.23
C ARG A 699 -31.53 9.80 -31.78
N MET A 700 -31.41 9.62 -33.10
CA MET A 700 -30.15 9.26 -33.77
C MET A 700 -29.06 10.31 -33.51
N SER A 701 -29.41 11.60 -33.52
CA SER A 701 -28.51 12.70 -33.17
C SER A 701 -28.10 12.73 -31.69
N LEU A 702 -28.75 11.96 -30.81
CA LEU A 702 -28.27 11.74 -29.44
C LEU A 702 -27.21 10.64 -29.36
N PHE A 703 -27.15 9.74 -30.34
CA PHE A 703 -26.26 8.58 -30.37
C PHE A 703 -25.01 8.79 -31.24
N ALA A 704 -25.05 9.74 -32.17
CA ALA A 704 -23.97 10.02 -33.09
C ALA A 704 -23.31 11.39 -32.86
N ASP A 705 -22.01 11.49 -33.17
CA ASP A 705 -21.30 12.77 -33.18
C ASP A 705 -21.90 13.72 -34.25
N ARG A 706 -21.87 15.03 -33.99
CA ARG A 706 -22.32 16.07 -34.95
C ARG A 706 -21.62 16.00 -36.31
N ASN A 707 -20.42 15.43 -36.36
CA ASN A 707 -19.62 15.26 -37.57
C ASN A 707 -19.71 13.85 -38.17
N PHE A 708 -20.56 12.96 -37.64
CA PHE A 708 -20.68 11.59 -38.11
C PHE A 708 -21.01 11.54 -39.62
N GLY A 709 -20.15 10.91 -40.42
CA GLY A 709 -20.34 10.79 -41.87
C GLY A 709 -20.15 12.07 -42.69
N LYS A 710 -19.61 13.16 -42.10
CA LYS A 710 -19.36 14.43 -42.80
C LYS A 710 -17.90 14.59 -43.17
N SER A 711 -17.63 14.95 -44.43
CA SER A 711 -16.29 15.37 -44.88
C SER A 711 -15.98 16.84 -44.60
N ARG A 712 -17.01 17.70 -44.56
CA ARG A 712 -16.95 19.13 -44.24
C ARG A 712 -18.08 19.51 -43.30
N THR A 713 -17.90 20.58 -42.54
CA THR A 713 -18.89 21.10 -41.56
C THR A 713 -20.23 21.54 -42.19
N THR A 714 -20.28 21.72 -43.51
CA THR A 714 -21.49 22.07 -44.28
C THR A 714 -22.22 20.86 -44.88
N ASP A 715 -21.64 19.66 -44.82
CA ASP A 715 -22.24 18.47 -45.41
C ASP A 715 -23.36 17.93 -44.51
N LEU A 716 -24.48 17.50 -45.11
CA LEU A 716 -25.56 16.81 -44.39
C LEU A 716 -25.22 15.33 -44.25
N SER A 717 -25.21 14.82 -43.01
CA SER A 717 -25.01 13.39 -42.77
C SER A 717 -26.27 12.58 -43.09
N TYR A 718 -26.13 11.29 -43.42
CA TYR A 718 -27.26 10.38 -43.61
C TYR A 718 -28.21 10.35 -42.41
N ILE A 719 -27.67 10.48 -41.19
CA ILE A 719 -28.46 10.49 -39.95
C ILE A 719 -29.29 11.77 -39.75
N GLU A 720 -28.92 12.85 -40.45
CA GLU A 720 -29.63 14.14 -40.43
C GLU A 720 -30.62 14.25 -41.59
N SER A 721 -30.58 13.33 -42.56
CA SER A 721 -31.41 13.35 -43.77
C SER A 721 -32.80 12.72 -43.53
N PRO A 722 -33.89 13.51 -43.55
CA PRO A 722 -35.26 13.00 -43.41
C PRO A 722 -35.68 12.04 -44.52
N GLU A 723 -35.10 12.20 -45.70
CA GLU A 723 -35.38 11.36 -46.86
C GLU A 723 -34.77 9.97 -46.70
N TRP A 724 -33.53 9.91 -46.21
CA TRP A 724 -32.84 8.65 -45.96
C TRP A 724 -33.48 7.90 -44.79
N VAL A 725 -33.67 8.56 -43.63
CA VAL A 725 -34.30 7.95 -42.44
C VAL A 725 -35.71 7.47 -42.77
N GLY A 726 -36.51 8.31 -43.44
CA GLY A 726 -37.86 7.93 -43.85
C GLY A 726 -37.91 6.78 -44.87
N ARG A 727 -36.89 6.62 -45.72
CA ARG A 727 -36.76 5.48 -46.65
C ARG A 727 -36.44 4.20 -45.89
N GLN A 728 -35.47 4.22 -44.98
CA GLN A 728 -35.05 3.06 -44.22
C GLN A 728 -36.16 2.54 -43.29
N LEU A 729 -36.86 3.45 -42.60
CA LEU A 729 -38.02 3.11 -41.79
C LEU A 729 -39.06 2.33 -42.59
N ARG A 730 -39.42 2.81 -43.78
CA ARG A 730 -40.41 2.15 -44.65
C ARG A 730 -39.95 0.82 -45.21
N GLN A 731 -38.65 0.66 -45.49
CA GLN A 731 -38.12 -0.54 -46.14
C GLN A 731 -37.85 -1.68 -45.15
N ARG A 732 -37.49 -1.38 -43.90
CA ARG A 732 -36.99 -2.38 -42.95
C ARG A 732 -37.78 -2.52 -41.65
N TYR A 733 -38.50 -1.47 -41.23
CA TYR A 733 -39.08 -1.41 -39.88
C TYR A 733 -40.58 -1.16 -39.85
N ALA A 734 -41.18 -0.69 -40.94
CA ALA A 734 -42.59 -0.36 -40.99
C ALA A 734 -43.46 -1.57 -41.34
N GLU A 735 -44.69 -1.59 -40.83
CA GLU A 735 -45.70 -2.59 -41.17
C GLU A 735 -46.02 -2.51 -42.68
N PRO A 736 -45.90 -3.63 -43.43
CA PRO A 736 -46.22 -3.67 -44.85
C PRO A 736 -47.65 -3.16 -45.12
N ARG A 737 -47.80 -2.23 -46.08
CA ARG A 737 -49.08 -1.62 -46.48
C ARG A 737 -49.75 -0.73 -45.43
N SER A 738 -49.07 -0.33 -44.36
CA SER A 738 -49.59 0.69 -43.44
C SER A 738 -49.77 2.06 -44.12
N PRO A 739 -50.86 2.80 -43.82
CA PRO A 739 -51.08 4.12 -44.39
C PRO A 739 -50.03 5.12 -43.86
N PRO A 740 -49.59 6.09 -44.68
CA PRO A 740 -48.60 7.07 -44.25
C PRO A 740 -49.17 7.96 -43.14
N LEU A 741 -48.53 7.94 -41.97
CA LEU A 741 -48.93 8.76 -40.83
C LEU A 741 -48.36 10.18 -40.97
N ARG A 742 -49.19 11.19 -40.71
CA ARG A 742 -48.80 12.61 -40.78
C ARG A 742 -49.45 13.38 -39.65
N ILE A 743 -48.70 14.30 -39.07
CA ILE A 743 -49.22 15.20 -38.03
C ILE A 743 -48.60 16.58 -38.20
N ARG A 744 -49.36 17.63 -37.88
CA ARG A 744 -48.83 18.99 -37.76
C ARG A 744 -48.61 19.29 -36.29
N LEU A 745 -47.36 19.55 -35.90
CA LEU A 745 -46.97 19.94 -34.54
C LEU A 745 -46.20 21.25 -34.60
N TYR A 746 -46.67 22.26 -33.87
CA TYR A 746 -45.99 23.54 -33.67
C TYR A 746 -45.40 24.15 -34.95
N GLY A 747 -46.24 24.25 -35.99
CA GLY A 747 -45.87 24.83 -37.28
C GLY A 747 -45.14 23.90 -38.25
N LYS A 748 -44.70 22.71 -37.82
CA LYS A 748 -44.00 21.72 -38.66
C LYS A 748 -44.92 20.56 -39.06
N PHE A 749 -44.78 20.09 -40.30
CA PHE A 749 -45.46 18.90 -40.79
C PHE A 749 -44.54 17.69 -40.63
N LEU A 750 -44.88 16.80 -39.71
CA LEU A 750 -44.12 15.60 -39.41
C LEU A 750 -44.72 14.40 -40.15
N ARG A 751 -43.84 13.52 -40.61
CA ARG A 751 -44.18 12.24 -41.22
C ARG A 751 -43.75 11.12 -40.30
N GLY A 752 -44.50 10.04 -40.26
CA GLY A 752 -44.17 8.85 -39.48
C GLY A 752 -44.67 7.58 -40.15
N CYS A 753 -44.39 6.46 -39.51
CA CYS A 753 -44.90 5.15 -39.89
C CYS A 753 -45.22 4.34 -38.65
N GLN A 754 -46.10 3.37 -38.84
CA GLN A 754 -46.32 2.32 -37.86
C GLN A 754 -45.20 1.28 -38.02
N LEU A 755 -44.57 0.90 -36.91
CA LEU A 755 -43.54 -0.13 -36.87
C LEU A 755 -44.20 -1.51 -37.04
N SER A 756 -43.47 -2.47 -37.61
CA SER A 756 -43.96 -3.84 -37.75
C SER A 756 -44.07 -4.53 -36.40
N ASP A 757 -45.13 -5.32 -36.22
CA ASP A 757 -45.35 -6.02 -34.95
C ASP A 757 -44.19 -6.99 -34.62
N GLU A 758 -43.60 -7.62 -35.63
CA GLU A 758 -42.43 -8.49 -35.49
C GLU A 758 -41.23 -7.75 -34.88
N PHE A 759 -40.93 -6.54 -35.35
CA PHE A 759 -39.81 -5.75 -34.85
C PHE A 759 -40.04 -5.27 -33.41
N VAL A 760 -41.27 -4.83 -33.11
CA VAL A 760 -41.67 -4.37 -31.77
C VAL A 760 -41.56 -5.51 -30.76
N GLU A 761 -42.12 -6.68 -31.07
CA GLU A 761 -42.09 -7.84 -30.17
C GLU A 761 -40.67 -8.36 -29.96
N LYS A 762 -39.88 -8.46 -31.02
CA LYS A 762 -38.48 -8.88 -30.92
C LYS A 762 -37.66 -7.96 -30.01
N THR A 763 -37.81 -6.64 -30.18
CA THR A 763 -37.12 -5.63 -29.37
C THR A 763 -37.53 -5.73 -27.91
N LEU A 764 -38.83 -5.73 -27.61
CA LEU A 764 -39.32 -5.76 -26.23
C LEU A 764 -39.01 -7.09 -25.52
N THR A 765 -39.00 -8.21 -26.25
CA THR A 765 -38.58 -9.51 -25.72
C THR A 765 -37.10 -9.52 -25.37
N LYS A 766 -36.26 -9.01 -26.28
CA LYS A 766 -34.80 -8.87 -26.06
C LYS A 766 -34.49 -8.02 -24.83
N SER A 767 -35.27 -6.97 -24.59
CA SER A 767 -35.06 -6.06 -23.47
C SER A 767 -35.81 -6.46 -22.19
N GLY A 768 -36.52 -7.60 -22.19
CA GLY A 768 -37.26 -8.09 -21.02
C GLY A 768 -38.46 -7.23 -20.61
N LEU A 769 -38.96 -6.37 -21.51
CA LEU A 769 -40.03 -5.41 -21.28
C LEU A 769 -41.40 -5.85 -21.85
N LEU A 770 -41.48 -7.05 -22.43
CA LEU A 770 -42.72 -7.57 -22.99
C LEU A 770 -43.63 -8.11 -21.87
N GLU A 771 -44.60 -7.29 -21.43
CA GLU A 771 -45.66 -7.72 -20.50
C GLU A 771 -47.00 -7.92 -21.22
N ALA A 772 -47.79 -8.90 -20.78
CA ALA A 772 -49.07 -9.27 -21.41
C ALA A 772 -50.17 -8.19 -21.38
N LYS A 773 -49.95 -7.04 -20.73
CA LYS A 773 -50.96 -5.98 -20.51
C LYS A 773 -50.54 -4.56 -20.94
N THR A 774 -49.42 -4.39 -21.62
CA THR A 774 -48.96 -3.05 -22.04
C THR A 774 -49.80 -2.53 -23.21
N SER A 775 -50.40 -1.35 -23.09
CA SER A 775 -51.21 -0.75 -24.16
C SER A 775 -50.33 -0.28 -25.31
N ARG A 776 -50.79 -0.45 -26.57
CA ARG A 776 -50.10 0.02 -27.77
C ARG A 776 -50.66 1.39 -28.19
N SER A 777 -49.77 2.35 -28.45
CA SER A 777 -50.12 3.67 -29.00
C SER A 777 -49.55 3.84 -30.42
N VAL A 778 -50.38 4.35 -31.32
CA VAL A 778 -50.02 4.75 -32.70
C VAL A 778 -49.99 6.27 -32.87
N GLU A 779 -50.08 7.03 -31.78
CA GLU A 779 -50.13 8.49 -31.80
C GLU A 779 -48.73 9.10 -32.02
N LEU A 780 -48.52 9.74 -33.17
CA LEU A 780 -47.24 10.39 -33.51
C LEU A 780 -46.87 11.56 -32.58
N ARG A 781 -47.80 12.09 -31.80
CA ARG A 781 -47.54 13.19 -30.85
C ARG A 781 -46.92 12.73 -29.53
N ASP A 782 -46.85 11.43 -29.28
CA ASP A 782 -46.48 10.89 -27.96
C ASP A 782 -45.07 11.24 -27.48
N PHE A 783 -44.13 11.49 -28.41
CA PHE A 783 -42.79 11.96 -28.06
C PHE A 783 -42.77 13.42 -27.58
N CYS A 784 -43.84 14.17 -27.85
CA CYS A 784 -43.91 15.62 -27.70
C CYS A 784 -44.93 15.99 -26.61
N LYS A 785 -44.69 15.60 -25.34
CA LYS A 785 -45.62 15.86 -24.20
C LYS A 785 -45.34 17.10 -23.33
N ARG A 786 -44.07 17.41 -23.03
CA ARG A 786 -43.68 18.68 -22.36
C ARG A 786 -42.27 19.11 -22.78
N CYS A 787 -41.99 20.41 -22.91
CA CYS A 787 -40.64 20.91 -23.20
C CYS A 787 -39.69 20.82 -22.00
N ALA A 788 -40.19 21.07 -20.79
CA ALA A 788 -39.41 20.95 -19.56
C ALA A 788 -38.96 19.49 -19.35
N GLY A 789 -37.65 19.25 -19.29
CA GLY A 789 -37.08 17.91 -19.16
C GLY A 789 -37.09 17.07 -20.45
N CYS A 790 -37.42 17.65 -21.61
CA CYS A 790 -37.38 16.93 -22.89
C CYS A 790 -35.93 16.66 -23.31
N GLU A 791 -35.61 15.39 -23.60
CA GLU A 791 -34.27 14.97 -24.04
C GLU A 791 -33.83 15.60 -25.38
N TYR A 792 -34.79 16.03 -26.20
CA TYR A 792 -34.55 16.67 -27.49
C TYR A 792 -34.42 18.20 -27.41
N ALA A 793 -34.47 18.80 -26.22
CA ALA A 793 -34.61 20.26 -26.05
C ALA A 793 -33.46 21.08 -26.68
N GLY A 794 -32.27 20.49 -26.86
CA GLY A 794 -31.11 21.14 -27.50
C GLY A 794 -31.07 21.05 -29.03
N ILE A 795 -31.92 20.23 -29.64
CA ILE A 795 -31.93 19.95 -31.09
C ILE A 795 -33.32 20.08 -31.73
N CYS A 796 -34.38 20.22 -30.92
CA CYS A 796 -35.75 20.30 -31.40
C CYS A 796 -36.09 21.71 -31.91
N GLU A 797 -36.22 21.85 -33.23
CA GLU A 797 -36.64 23.10 -33.88
C GLU A 797 -38.05 23.55 -33.49
N MET A 798 -38.90 22.63 -33.02
CA MET A 798 -40.28 22.93 -32.59
C MET A 798 -40.35 23.58 -31.20
N ARG A 799 -39.25 23.56 -30.42
CA ARG A 799 -39.25 24.00 -29.02
C ARG A 799 -39.68 25.46 -28.85
N ALA A 800 -39.16 26.36 -29.67
CA ALA A 800 -39.44 27.79 -29.54
C ALA A 800 -40.94 28.10 -29.68
N GLU A 801 -41.61 27.47 -30.64
CA GLU A 801 -43.05 27.62 -30.83
C GLU A 801 -43.86 26.90 -29.75
N ARG A 802 -43.44 25.69 -29.36
CA ARG A 802 -44.11 24.94 -28.30
C ARG A 802 -44.07 25.63 -26.94
N VAL A 803 -42.92 26.21 -26.56
CA VAL A 803 -42.79 26.95 -25.28
C VAL A 803 -43.69 28.20 -25.27
N LYS A 804 -43.92 28.83 -26.42
CA LYS A 804 -44.91 29.91 -26.52
C LYS A 804 -46.32 29.38 -26.26
N THR A 805 -46.68 28.22 -26.82
CA THR A 805 -47.99 27.59 -26.60
C THR A 805 -48.17 27.16 -25.13
N GLU A 806 -47.15 26.55 -24.51
CA GLU A 806 -47.17 26.12 -23.10
C GLU A 806 -47.21 27.28 -22.08
N LYS A 807 -46.91 28.52 -22.50
CA LYS A 807 -47.07 29.72 -21.65
C LYS A 807 -48.45 30.38 -21.79
N LEU A 808 -49.21 30.00 -22.82
CA LEU A 808 -50.55 30.50 -23.11
C LEU A 808 -51.64 29.56 -22.59
N GLU A 809 -51.32 28.28 -22.41
CA GLU A 809 -52.06 27.29 -21.61
C GLU A 809 -51.68 27.39 -20.13
#